data_AF-A0AAX6QIW6-F1
#
_entry.id   AF-A0AAX6QIW6-F1
#
_cell.length_a   1.000
_cell.length_b   1.000
_cell.length_c   1.000
_cell.angle_alpha   90.00
_cell.angle_beta   90.00
_cell.angle_gamma   90.00
#
_symmetry.space_group_name_H-M   'P 1'
#
loop_
_entity.id
_entity.type
_entity.pdbx_description
1 polymer ?
#
loop_
_entity_poly.entity_id
_entity_poly.type
_entity_poly.pdbx_seq_one_letter_code
_entity_poly.pdbx_strand_id
1 'polypeptide(L)'
;MISRLLLRAWSPGPTLGLGAPCRPLSAGSGPGQYLHHSIVPTMHYQDSLPRLPIPKLEDTIQRYLSAQKPLLNDSQLRQTEQFCKSFKNGIGKELHKQLVGQDKQNKHTSYISGPWFDMYLTARDSIVLNFNPFVAFNPDPKSEYNDQLTRATNMVVSALRFLKTLRAGLLEPEVFHLNPAKSDTNTFKKLIRFVPSSLSWYGAYLVNAYPLDMSQYFRLFNSTRLPKPSRDELFTDDKARHLLVLRKGHFYIFDVLDPDGNIVSPSEIQAHLKYILTDSRPVPEFPLTFLTSENRDVWAELRQKLMHSGNEETLRKVDSAVFCLCLDDFPIKDLVHLSHTMLHGDGTNRWFDKSFNLIVAQDGSAAVHFEHAWGDGVAVLRFFNEVFKDSTQTPAITPQNQPGTANSSASVQKLSFKLNDALKAGITAAKEKFDATMKTLTIDCVQFQRAGKEFLKKQKLSPDAVAQLAFQMAFLRQCGQTVATYESCSTAAFKHGRTETIRPASIFTKRCSEAFVREPSKHSVGELQQMLAECSKYHGQLTKEAAMGQGFDRHLFALQYLAAAKGIALPELYLDPAYVQINHNILSTSTLSSPAVSLGGFAPVVPDGFGIGYAVHDNWIGCNVSSYPRRNAREFLQCVEKSLEDMFDVLEGKSIKT
;
A
#
# COMPACT_ATOMS: atom_id res chain seq x y z
N MET A 1 -16.50 -58.11 50.20
CA MET A 1 -16.31 -57.63 51.59
C MET A 1 -15.95 -56.16 51.50
N ILE A 2 -16.92 -55.24 51.66
CA ILE A 2 -17.16 -54.40 52.88
C ILE A 2 -16.08 -53.29 52.95
N SER A 3 -16.30 -51.97 52.95
CA SER A 3 -17.44 -51.03 53.19
C SER A 3 -17.07 -49.69 52.50
N ARG A 4 -17.91 -48.90 51.79
CA ARG A 4 -19.12 -48.09 52.11
C ARG A 4 -19.02 -47.07 53.26
N LEU A 5 -19.52 -45.86 52.95
CA LEU A 5 -20.00 -44.71 53.76
C LEU A 5 -19.07 -43.48 53.70
N LEU A 6 -19.49 -42.30 53.21
CA LEU A 6 -20.76 -41.61 53.42
C LEU A 6 -21.29 -40.87 52.17
N LEU A 7 -22.56 -41.14 51.86
CA LEU A 7 -23.51 -40.27 51.16
C LEU A 7 -24.60 -39.91 52.19
N ARG A 8 -25.09 -38.67 52.22
CA ARG A 8 -26.54 -38.32 52.14
C ARG A 8 -26.87 -36.91 52.63
N ALA A 9 -27.55 -36.16 51.76
CA ALA A 9 -28.91 -35.62 51.93
C ALA A 9 -29.39 -35.19 50.51
N TRP A 10 -30.13 -36.03 49.77
CA TRP A 10 -31.61 -36.06 49.56
C TRP A 10 -32.19 -34.75 48.99
N SER A 11 -33.07 -34.60 47.99
CA SER A 11 -33.83 -35.35 46.94
C SER A 11 -35.08 -34.45 46.61
N PRO A 12 -36.02 -34.72 45.66
CA PRO A 12 -35.94 -34.80 44.19
C PRO A 12 -37.10 -34.10 43.42
N GLY A 13 -36.96 -33.97 42.07
CA GLY A 13 -38.06 -34.04 41.08
C GLY A 13 -38.23 -32.84 40.13
N PRO A 14 -38.92 -32.96 38.96
CA PRO A 14 -39.15 -34.11 38.08
C PRO A 14 -38.59 -33.91 36.65
N THR A 15 -38.48 -35.01 35.91
CA THR A 15 -38.12 -35.10 34.47
C THR A 15 -39.24 -34.64 33.54
N LEU A 16 -38.93 -33.88 32.48
CA LEU A 16 -39.67 -33.86 31.20
C LEU A 16 -38.93 -33.03 30.13
N GLY A 17 -38.82 -33.58 28.91
CA GLY A 17 -38.71 -32.80 27.69
C GLY A 17 -37.45 -32.98 26.85
N LEU A 18 -37.55 -33.84 25.83
CA LEU A 18 -36.65 -33.87 24.66
C LEU A 18 -36.51 -32.46 24.05
N GLY A 19 -35.34 -31.85 24.22
CA GLY A 19 -34.96 -30.61 23.54
C GLY A 19 -34.70 -30.89 22.05
N ALA A 20 -35.37 -30.10 21.21
CA ALA A 20 -35.41 -30.17 19.75
C ALA A 20 -34.05 -30.42 19.07
N PRO A 21 -34.02 -31.12 17.92
CA PRO A 21 -32.80 -31.32 17.16
C PRO A 21 -32.21 -29.96 16.77
N CYS A 22 -30.90 -29.79 16.95
CA CYS A 22 -30.14 -28.69 16.37
C CYS A 22 -30.51 -28.61 14.89
N ARG A 23 -31.27 -27.58 14.51
CA ARG A 23 -31.47 -27.26 13.11
C ARG A 23 -30.07 -26.98 12.54
N PRO A 24 -29.65 -27.68 11.46
CA PRO A 24 -28.51 -27.20 10.70
C PRO A 24 -28.84 -25.76 10.30
N LEU A 25 -27.89 -24.84 10.52
CA LEU A 25 -27.96 -23.50 9.96
C LEU A 25 -28.27 -23.67 8.47
N SER A 26 -29.52 -23.41 8.11
CA SER A 26 -30.01 -23.54 6.76
C SER A 26 -29.14 -22.64 5.89
N ALA A 27 -28.54 -23.23 4.86
CA ALA A 27 -27.94 -22.49 3.76
C ALA A 27 -29.03 -21.57 3.18
N GLY A 28 -29.07 -20.33 3.65
CA GLY A 28 -29.92 -19.29 3.11
C GLY A 28 -29.44 -18.98 1.70
N SER A 29 -30.36 -19.07 0.73
CA SER A 29 -30.14 -18.81 -0.69
C SER A 29 -30.01 -17.31 -0.99
N GLY A 30 -29.02 -16.66 -0.41
CA GLY A 30 -28.61 -15.27 -0.69
C GLY A 30 -27.09 -15.13 -0.54
N PRO A 31 -26.43 -14.21 -1.26
CA PRO A 31 -24.97 -14.09 -1.22
C PRO A 31 -24.55 -13.61 0.18
N GLY A 32 -23.77 -14.45 0.87
CA GLY A 32 -23.55 -14.38 2.32
C GLY A 32 -22.93 -13.08 2.87
N GLN A 33 -22.89 -12.99 4.20
CA GLN A 33 -22.32 -11.88 5.00
C GLN A 33 -20.78 -11.83 5.00
N TYR A 34 -20.13 -12.87 4.46
CA TYR A 34 -18.68 -13.07 4.48
C TYR A 34 -18.20 -13.47 3.08
N LEU A 35 -17.03 -12.98 2.67
CA LEU A 35 -16.39 -13.37 1.41
C LEU A 35 -15.65 -14.70 1.49
N HIS A 36 -15.06 -15.02 2.65
CA HIS A 36 -14.37 -16.29 2.91
C HIS A 36 -14.96 -16.98 4.14
N HIS A 37 -14.71 -18.29 4.21
CA HIS A 37 -14.98 -19.14 5.38
C HIS A 37 -13.73 -19.96 5.70
N SER A 38 -12.61 -19.28 6.00
CA SER A 38 -11.37 -19.96 6.34
C SER A 38 -11.57 -20.88 7.54
N ILE A 39 -11.08 -22.12 7.42
CA ILE A 39 -10.99 -23.06 8.55
C ILE A 39 -9.76 -22.82 9.43
N VAL A 40 -8.81 -22.01 8.94
CA VAL A 40 -7.62 -21.56 9.69
C VAL A 40 -7.90 -20.12 10.14
N PRO A 41 -7.89 -19.81 11.45
CA PRO A 41 -8.15 -18.46 11.93
C PRO A 41 -7.23 -17.43 11.25
N THR A 42 -7.73 -16.26 10.86
CA THR A 42 -6.94 -15.23 10.15
C THR A 42 -5.60 -14.92 10.84
N MET A 43 -5.61 -14.80 12.17
CA MET A 43 -4.43 -14.46 12.96
C MET A 43 -3.64 -15.68 13.46
N HIS A 44 -3.90 -16.88 12.91
CA HIS A 44 -3.37 -18.14 13.43
C HIS A 44 -1.83 -18.17 13.55
N TYR A 45 -1.13 -17.57 12.59
CA TYR A 45 0.34 -17.57 12.53
C TYR A 45 1.02 -16.45 13.32
N GLN A 46 0.27 -15.44 13.79
CA GLN A 46 0.85 -14.17 14.24
C GLN A 46 1.76 -14.31 15.48
N ASP A 47 1.50 -15.30 16.34
CA ASP A 47 2.29 -15.53 17.57
C ASP A 47 3.62 -16.25 17.32
N SER A 48 3.74 -16.96 16.20
CA SER A 48 4.93 -17.74 15.84
C SER A 48 5.74 -17.16 14.69
N LEU A 49 5.38 -15.98 14.18
CA LEU A 49 6.17 -15.28 13.17
C LEU A 49 7.61 -15.07 13.65
N PRO A 50 8.61 -15.27 12.78
CA PRO A 50 10.01 -15.07 13.12
C PRO A 50 10.27 -13.58 13.36
N ARG A 51 11.21 -13.27 14.25
CA ARG A 51 11.61 -11.88 14.51
C ARG A 51 12.40 -11.34 13.31
N LEU A 52 12.16 -10.08 12.97
CA LEU A 52 12.92 -9.41 11.91
C LEU A 52 14.40 -9.33 12.32
N PRO A 53 15.34 -9.89 11.54
CA PRO A 53 16.75 -9.84 11.89
C PRO A 53 17.30 -8.43 11.78
N ILE A 54 18.28 -8.12 12.62
CA ILE A 54 19.17 -6.95 12.45
C ILE A 54 20.42 -7.46 11.71
N PRO A 55 20.78 -6.90 10.55
CA PRO A 55 22.01 -7.27 9.84
C PRO A 55 23.26 -7.03 10.70
N LYS A 56 24.34 -7.75 10.41
CA LYS A 56 25.65 -7.38 10.98
C LYS A 56 26.05 -6.00 10.46
N LEU A 57 26.67 -5.20 11.33
CA LEU A 57 27.12 -3.85 10.96
C LEU A 57 28.12 -3.89 9.79
N GLU A 58 29.01 -4.89 9.76
CA GLU A 58 29.97 -5.10 8.66
C GLU A 58 29.27 -5.29 7.31
N ASP A 59 28.24 -6.14 7.27
CA ASP A 59 27.49 -6.45 6.06
C ASP A 59 26.70 -5.24 5.57
N THR A 60 26.08 -4.49 6.51
CA THR A 60 25.38 -3.22 6.21
C THR A 60 26.31 -2.21 5.57
N ILE A 61 27.52 -2.01 6.13
CA ILE A 61 28.50 -1.07 5.59
C ILE A 61 29.01 -1.53 4.21
N GLN A 62 29.24 -2.83 4.02
CA GLN A 62 29.64 -3.36 2.72
C GLN A 62 28.56 -3.18 1.64
N ARG A 63 27.30 -3.44 1.99
CA ARG A 63 26.15 -3.26 1.09
C ARG A 63 25.92 -1.78 0.75
N TYR A 64 26.00 -0.89 1.74
CA TYR A 64 25.95 0.55 1.54
C TYR A 64 27.02 1.02 0.55
N LEU A 65 28.29 0.66 0.77
CA LEU A 65 29.37 1.01 -0.16
C LEU A 65 29.16 0.40 -1.55
N SER A 66 28.61 -0.81 -1.65
CA SER A 66 28.31 -1.45 -2.93
C SER A 66 27.24 -0.68 -3.71
N ALA A 67 26.23 -0.12 -3.03
CA ALA A 67 25.21 0.73 -3.63
C ALA A 67 25.73 2.15 -3.96
N GLN A 68 26.78 2.62 -3.28
CA GLN A 68 27.42 3.91 -3.58
C GLN A 68 28.35 3.87 -4.81
N LYS A 69 28.99 2.73 -5.09
CA LYS A 69 29.92 2.55 -6.23
C LYS A 69 29.41 3.07 -7.59
N PRO A 70 28.16 2.82 -8.02
CA PRO A 70 27.68 3.35 -9.29
C PRO A 70 27.39 4.87 -9.27
N LEU A 71 27.21 5.46 -8.08
CA LEU A 71 26.75 6.85 -7.88
C LEU A 71 27.89 7.85 -7.70
N LEU A 72 28.99 7.40 -7.08
CA LEU A 72 30.10 8.26 -6.70
C LEU A 72 31.29 8.16 -7.66
N ASN A 73 32.07 9.23 -7.76
CA ASN A 73 33.42 9.13 -8.32
C ASN A 73 34.42 8.59 -7.29
N ASP A 74 35.62 8.24 -7.72
CA ASP A 74 36.64 7.61 -6.87
C ASP A 74 37.04 8.45 -5.65
N SER A 75 37.04 9.78 -5.77
CA SER A 75 37.40 10.67 -4.65
C SER A 75 36.31 10.68 -3.58
N GLN A 76 35.05 10.81 -4.00
CA GLN A 76 33.89 10.75 -3.12
C GLN A 76 33.80 9.38 -2.44
N LEU A 77 33.96 8.29 -3.21
CA LEU A 77 33.90 6.94 -2.67
C LEU A 77 34.98 6.70 -1.60
N ARG A 78 36.24 7.12 -1.83
CA ARG A 78 37.30 7.02 -0.81
C ARG A 78 36.98 7.78 0.47
N GLN A 79 36.36 8.95 0.36
CA GLN A 79 35.93 9.73 1.52
C GLN A 79 34.82 9.00 2.29
N THR A 80 33.79 8.52 1.60
CA THR A 80 32.70 7.72 2.20
C THR A 80 33.23 6.43 2.84
N GLU A 81 34.23 5.76 2.24
CA GLU A 81 34.89 4.60 2.83
C GLU A 81 35.59 4.92 4.16
N GLN A 82 36.21 6.09 4.27
CA GLN A 82 36.81 6.56 5.52
C GLN A 82 35.74 6.79 6.60
N PHE A 83 34.64 7.48 6.27
CA PHE A 83 33.52 7.67 7.21
C PHE A 83 32.89 6.34 7.63
N CYS A 84 32.68 5.41 6.69
CA CYS A 84 32.22 4.05 6.96
C CYS A 84 33.15 3.29 7.91
N LYS A 85 34.47 3.38 7.70
CA LYS A 85 35.47 2.75 8.56
C LYS A 85 35.45 3.34 9.96
N SER A 86 35.41 4.67 10.09
CA SER A 86 35.31 5.38 11.37
C SER A 86 34.00 5.06 12.09
N PHE A 87 32.88 5.05 11.39
CA PHE A 87 31.57 4.71 11.96
C PHE A 87 31.53 3.28 12.47
N LYS A 88 31.97 2.31 11.65
CA LYS A 88 32.01 0.89 12.00
C LYS A 88 32.92 0.59 13.19
N ASN A 89 34.04 1.30 13.33
CA ASN A 89 35.00 1.09 14.41
C ASN A 89 34.74 2.00 15.63
N GLY A 90 33.85 2.98 15.51
CA GLY A 90 33.52 3.98 16.52
C GLY A 90 32.04 3.96 16.91
N ILE A 91 31.37 5.11 16.78
CA ILE A 91 30.01 5.30 17.29
C ILE A 91 28.97 4.33 16.72
N GLY A 92 29.12 3.92 15.46
CA GLY A 92 28.21 2.96 14.81
C GLY A 92 28.22 1.59 15.49
N LYS A 93 29.38 1.13 15.99
CA LYS A 93 29.49 -0.12 16.76
C LYS A 93 28.69 -0.06 18.06
N GLU A 94 28.77 1.07 18.76
CA GLU A 94 28.07 1.26 20.03
C GLU A 94 26.56 1.41 19.80
N LEU A 95 26.14 2.20 18.81
CA LEU A 95 24.73 2.29 18.40
C LEU A 95 24.17 0.93 18.01
N HIS A 96 24.91 0.13 17.24
CA HIS A 96 24.48 -1.21 16.83
C HIS A 96 24.33 -2.15 18.02
N LYS A 97 25.29 -2.15 18.96
CA LYS A 97 25.20 -2.93 20.20
C LYS A 97 23.95 -2.53 21.02
N GLN A 98 23.65 -1.23 21.10
CA GLN A 98 22.46 -0.74 21.79
C GLN A 98 21.16 -1.10 21.06
N LEU A 99 21.11 -0.99 19.73
CA LEU A 99 19.97 -1.40 18.92
C LEU A 99 19.65 -2.88 19.11
N VAL A 100 20.67 -3.76 19.04
CA VAL A 100 20.52 -5.19 19.32
C VAL A 100 20.08 -5.45 20.76
N GLY A 101 20.58 -4.67 21.72
CA GLY A 101 20.14 -4.71 23.11
C GLY A 101 18.65 -4.37 23.26
N GLN A 102 18.20 -3.28 22.63
CA GLN A 102 16.80 -2.84 22.64
C GLN A 102 15.89 -3.85 21.95
N ASP A 103 16.31 -4.41 20.82
CA ASP A 103 15.58 -5.46 20.10
C ASP A 103 15.38 -6.71 20.97
N LYS A 104 16.42 -7.14 21.70
CA LYS A 104 16.32 -8.27 22.66
C LYS A 104 15.34 -8.01 23.81
N GLN A 105 15.13 -6.75 24.19
CA GLN A 105 14.15 -6.35 25.21
C GLN A 105 12.73 -6.27 24.63
N ASN A 106 12.59 -6.01 23.34
CA ASN A 106 11.31 -5.77 22.66
C ASN A 106 10.97 -6.88 21.64
N LYS A 107 11.11 -8.15 22.05
CA LYS A 107 10.97 -9.31 21.14
C LYS A 107 9.59 -9.49 20.48
N HIS A 108 8.57 -8.84 21.02
CA HIS A 108 7.19 -8.90 20.51
C HIS A 108 6.96 -8.02 19.27
N THR A 109 7.95 -7.20 18.89
CA THR A 109 7.92 -6.34 17.70
C THR A 109 9.26 -6.41 16.95
N SER A 110 9.41 -5.56 15.93
CA SER A 110 10.64 -5.40 15.15
C SER A 110 11.32 -4.09 15.51
N TYR A 111 12.65 -4.05 15.32
CA TYR A 111 13.45 -2.85 15.58
C TYR A 111 13.05 -1.64 14.72
N ILE A 112 12.33 -1.86 13.60
CA ILE A 112 12.05 -0.84 12.58
C ILE A 112 10.61 -0.32 12.61
N SER A 113 9.64 -1.09 13.11
CA SER A 113 8.21 -0.72 13.01
C SER A 113 7.91 0.62 13.66
N GLY A 114 8.36 0.83 14.90
CA GLY A 114 8.20 2.09 15.64
C GLY A 114 8.84 3.29 14.92
N PRO A 115 10.18 3.27 14.67
CA PRO A 115 10.86 4.34 13.95
C PRO A 115 10.26 4.67 12.59
N TRP A 116 9.79 3.66 11.85
CA TRP A 116 9.18 3.85 10.53
C TRP A 116 7.80 4.52 10.62
N PHE A 117 6.97 4.15 11.60
CA PHE A 117 5.73 4.91 11.89
C PHE A 117 6.03 6.35 12.28
N ASP A 118 7.02 6.56 13.15
CA ASP A 118 7.36 7.88 13.66
C ASP A 118 7.82 8.81 12.54
N MET A 119 8.60 8.32 11.57
CA MET A 119 9.00 9.10 10.39
C MET A 119 7.81 9.67 9.61
N TYR A 120 6.82 8.85 9.27
CA TYR A 120 5.65 9.33 8.51
C TYR A 120 4.70 10.18 9.34
N LEU A 121 4.53 9.84 10.63
CA LEU A 121 3.63 10.57 11.51
C LEU A 121 4.22 11.91 11.97
N THR A 122 5.54 12.07 12.01
CA THR A 122 6.22 13.34 12.32
C THR A 122 6.46 14.20 11.07
N ALA A 123 6.45 13.63 9.87
CA ALA A 123 6.50 14.41 8.63
C ALA A 123 5.36 15.46 8.59
N ARG A 124 5.72 16.69 8.22
CA ARG A 124 4.82 17.86 8.24
C ARG A 124 4.32 18.26 6.85
N ASP A 125 4.89 17.70 5.79
CA ASP A 125 4.44 17.94 4.43
C ASP A 125 3.00 17.48 4.21
N SER A 126 2.37 18.00 3.15
CA SER A 126 1.07 17.49 2.72
C SER A 126 1.17 15.99 2.46
N ILE A 127 0.15 15.23 2.87
CA ILE A 127 0.08 13.80 2.53
C ILE A 127 -0.26 13.54 1.07
N VAL A 128 -0.86 14.53 0.39
CA VAL A 128 -1.17 14.44 -1.04
C VAL A 128 0.12 14.60 -1.83
N LEU A 129 0.30 13.74 -2.84
CA LEU A 129 1.51 13.58 -3.66
C LEU A 129 2.73 13.01 -2.90
N ASN A 130 3.12 13.62 -1.78
CA ASN A 130 4.37 13.23 -1.11
C ASN A 130 4.34 11.80 -0.55
N PHE A 131 3.17 11.32 -0.12
CA PHE A 131 3.04 10.01 0.52
C PHE A 131 1.91 9.16 -0.06
N ASN A 132 0.69 9.70 -0.18
CA ASN A 132 -0.48 8.91 -0.55
C ASN A 132 -0.42 8.45 -2.02
N PRO A 133 -0.42 7.13 -2.28
CA PRO A 133 -0.50 6.59 -3.63
C PRO A 133 -1.96 6.23 -3.99
N PHE A 134 -2.15 5.73 -5.20
CA PHE A 134 -3.41 5.10 -5.62
C PHE A 134 -3.19 3.79 -6.38
N VAL A 135 -4.23 2.95 -6.39
CA VAL A 135 -4.32 1.74 -7.21
C VAL A 135 -5.70 1.69 -7.85
N ALA A 136 -5.77 1.56 -9.17
CA ALA A 136 -7.00 1.52 -9.95
C ALA A 136 -7.40 0.09 -10.30
N PHE A 137 -8.70 -0.21 -10.22
CA PHE A 137 -9.26 -1.51 -10.54
C PHE A 137 -9.30 -1.72 -12.05
N ASN A 138 -9.17 -2.96 -12.50
CA ASN A 138 -9.68 -3.36 -13.80
C ASN A 138 -11.20 -3.15 -13.85
N PRO A 139 -11.80 -2.87 -15.02
CA PRO A 139 -13.25 -2.84 -15.15
C PRO A 139 -13.88 -4.20 -14.79
N ASP A 140 -15.16 -4.21 -14.43
CA ASP A 140 -15.90 -5.47 -14.40
C ASP A 140 -15.90 -6.05 -15.83
N PRO A 141 -15.57 -7.34 -16.02
CA PRO A 141 -15.60 -7.97 -17.35
C PRO A 141 -16.96 -7.86 -18.06
N LYS A 142 -18.05 -7.69 -17.32
CA LYS A 142 -19.40 -7.45 -17.84
C LYS A 142 -19.64 -5.94 -17.91
N SER A 143 -19.70 -5.41 -19.14
CA SER A 143 -19.79 -3.97 -19.39
C SER A 143 -20.91 -3.27 -18.61
N GLU A 144 -22.07 -3.90 -18.50
CA GLU A 144 -23.27 -3.38 -17.83
C GLU A 144 -23.10 -3.23 -16.30
N TYR A 145 -22.16 -3.96 -15.68
CA TYR A 145 -21.85 -3.82 -14.25
C TYR A 145 -20.93 -2.63 -13.95
N ASN A 146 -20.46 -1.92 -14.98
CA ASN A 146 -19.68 -0.69 -14.83
C ASN A 146 -20.55 0.57 -14.74
N ASP A 147 -21.88 0.46 -14.64
CA ASP A 147 -22.72 1.59 -14.21
C ASP A 147 -22.29 2.11 -12.82
N GLN A 148 -22.16 3.43 -12.65
CA GLN A 148 -21.62 4.02 -11.42
C GLN A 148 -22.38 3.59 -10.16
N LEU A 149 -23.72 3.64 -10.19
CA LEU A 149 -24.53 3.26 -9.03
C LEU A 149 -24.39 1.77 -8.72
N THR A 150 -24.48 0.94 -9.76
CA THR A 150 -24.36 -0.52 -9.65
C THR A 150 -23.01 -0.91 -9.07
N ARG A 151 -21.93 -0.37 -9.65
CA ARG A 151 -20.56 -0.69 -9.26
C ARG A 151 -20.21 -0.16 -7.88
N ALA A 152 -20.59 1.08 -7.55
CA ALA A 152 -20.40 1.63 -6.22
C ALA A 152 -21.09 0.78 -5.15
N THR A 153 -22.34 0.36 -5.40
CA THR A 153 -23.07 -0.51 -4.46
C THR A 153 -22.36 -1.85 -4.28
N ASN A 154 -22.00 -2.53 -5.37
CA ASN A 154 -21.32 -3.83 -5.33
C ASN A 154 -19.98 -3.75 -4.59
N MET A 155 -19.16 -2.74 -4.89
CA MET A 155 -17.86 -2.56 -4.24
C MET A 155 -17.99 -2.19 -2.76
N VAL A 156 -18.99 -1.38 -2.37
CA VAL A 156 -19.29 -1.10 -0.96
C VAL A 156 -19.68 -2.39 -0.24
N VAL A 157 -20.60 -3.19 -0.79
CA VAL A 157 -21.02 -4.44 -0.15
C VAL A 157 -19.85 -5.42 -0.03
N SER A 158 -19.03 -5.57 -1.08
CA SER A 158 -17.84 -6.42 -1.03
C SER A 158 -16.80 -5.93 -0.01
N ALA A 159 -16.61 -4.61 0.13
CA ALA A 159 -15.75 -4.04 1.16
C ALA A 159 -16.26 -4.34 2.58
N LEU A 160 -17.59 -4.33 2.79
CA LEU A 160 -18.22 -4.67 4.07
C LEU A 160 -18.15 -6.17 4.35
N ARG A 161 -18.29 -7.03 3.34
CA ARG A 161 -18.01 -8.47 3.46
C ARG A 161 -16.57 -8.70 3.87
N PHE A 162 -15.61 -7.96 3.32
CA PHE A 162 -14.22 -8.04 3.74
C PHE A 162 -14.03 -7.64 5.20
N LEU A 163 -14.58 -6.49 5.60
CA LEU A 163 -14.58 -6.05 7.01
C LEU A 163 -15.09 -7.16 7.94
N LYS A 164 -16.26 -7.73 7.63
CA LYS A 164 -16.87 -8.78 8.45
C LYS A 164 -16.04 -10.05 8.46
N THR A 165 -15.53 -10.48 7.31
CA THR A 165 -14.69 -11.67 7.19
C THR A 165 -13.38 -11.52 7.97
N LEU A 166 -12.74 -10.34 7.93
CA LEU A 166 -11.57 -10.03 8.73
C LEU A 166 -11.88 -10.06 10.24
N ARG A 167 -12.93 -9.36 10.69
CA ARG A 167 -13.31 -9.28 12.10
C ARG A 167 -13.77 -10.61 12.69
N ALA A 168 -14.41 -11.46 11.88
CA ALA A 168 -14.82 -12.79 12.29
C ALA A 168 -13.67 -13.82 12.32
N GLY A 169 -12.45 -13.43 11.91
CA GLY A 169 -11.31 -14.35 11.81
C GLY A 169 -11.47 -15.40 10.70
N LEU A 170 -12.32 -15.12 9.71
CA LEU A 170 -12.66 -16.00 8.59
C LEU A 170 -11.88 -15.69 7.30
N LEU A 171 -11.13 -14.58 7.26
CA LEU A 171 -10.22 -14.27 6.16
C LEU A 171 -9.09 -15.29 6.15
N GLU A 172 -8.76 -15.87 5.00
CA GLU A 172 -7.60 -16.76 4.93
C GLU A 172 -6.33 -16.00 5.35
N PRO A 173 -5.47 -16.57 6.22
CA PRO A 173 -4.22 -15.92 6.60
C PRO A 173 -3.40 -15.52 5.39
N GLU A 174 -2.72 -14.38 5.47
CA GLU A 174 -1.82 -13.96 4.41
C GLU A 174 -0.57 -14.85 4.42
N VAL A 175 -0.31 -15.55 3.32
CA VAL A 175 0.79 -16.52 3.21
C VAL A 175 1.42 -16.41 1.83
N PHE A 176 2.75 -16.26 1.81
CA PHE A 176 3.51 -16.40 0.58
C PHE A 176 3.89 -17.87 0.36
N HIS A 177 3.46 -18.44 -0.77
CA HIS A 177 3.67 -19.84 -1.11
C HIS A 177 4.73 -19.99 -2.19
N LEU A 178 5.87 -20.64 -1.90
CA LEU A 178 6.83 -20.99 -2.96
C LEU A 178 6.27 -22.08 -3.90
N ASN A 179 5.43 -22.96 -3.37
CA ASN A 179 4.71 -23.97 -4.14
C ASN A 179 3.26 -24.08 -3.66
N PRO A 180 2.33 -23.28 -4.22
CA PRO A 180 0.92 -23.28 -3.84
C PRO A 180 0.28 -24.66 -3.98
N ALA A 181 0.64 -25.45 -4.99
CA ALA A 181 0.07 -26.78 -5.23
C ALA A 181 0.30 -27.77 -4.08
N LYS A 182 1.30 -27.54 -3.22
CA LYS A 182 1.55 -28.34 -2.02
C LYS A 182 1.04 -27.67 -0.74
N SER A 183 1.22 -26.36 -0.63
CA SER A 183 1.05 -25.63 0.64
C SER A 183 -0.27 -24.87 0.77
N ASP A 184 -0.90 -24.49 -0.34
CA ASP A 184 -2.23 -23.87 -0.36
C ASP A 184 -3.30 -24.91 -0.72
N THR A 185 -3.49 -25.89 0.17
CA THR A 185 -4.44 -26.99 -0.05
C THR A 185 -5.37 -27.18 1.14
N ASN A 186 -6.59 -27.67 0.88
CA ASN A 186 -7.53 -28.01 1.94
C ASN A 186 -6.97 -29.05 2.91
N THR A 187 -6.13 -29.97 2.44
CA THR A 187 -5.45 -30.97 3.29
C THR A 187 -4.51 -30.29 4.27
N PHE A 188 -3.65 -29.38 3.80
CA PHE A 188 -2.77 -28.61 4.67
C PHE A 188 -3.56 -27.75 5.67
N LYS A 189 -4.57 -27.01 5.19
CA LYS A 189 -5.45 -26.17 6.03
C LYS A 189 -6.16 -26.96 7.13
N LYS A 190 -6.62 -28.19 6.84
CA LYS A 190 -7.25 -29.10 7.82
C LYS A 190 -6.28 -29.60 8.89
N LEU A 191 -4.99 -29.72 8.57
CA LEU A 191 -3.97 -30.12 9.54
C LEU A 191 -3.49 -28.93 10.36
N ILE A 192 -3.11 -27.85 9.70
CA ILE A 192 -2.44 -26.71 10.34
C ILE A 192 -3.32 -26.03 11.40
N ARG A 193 -4.65 -26.01 11.20
CA ARG A 193 -5.60 -25.42 12.16
C ARG A 193 -5.56 -26.03 13.57
N PHE A 194 -5.03 -27.25 13.71
CA PHE A 194 -4.87 -27.92 15.01
C PHE A 194 -3.50 -27.70 15.65
N VAL A 195 -2.54 -27.16 14.90
CA VAL A 195 -1.23 -26.77 15.44
C VAL A 195 -1.43 -25.48 16.26
N PRO A 196 -0.97 -25.41 17.52
CA PRO A 196 -1.10 -24.18 18.30
C PRO A 196 -0.44 -22.98 17.62
N SER A 197 -1.00 -21.78 17.80
CA SER A 197 -0.47 -20.53 17.21
C SER A 197 0.99 -20.24 17.56
N SER A 198 1.48 -20.74 18.69
CA SER A 198 2.90 -20.66 19.09
C SER A 198 3.85 -21.51 18.24
N LEU A 199 3.33 -22.46 17.45
CA LEU A 199 4.10 -23.37 16.60
C LEU A 199 3.66 -23.38 15.12
N SER A 200 2.53 -22.74 14.80
CA SER A 200 1.91 -22.80 13.48
C SER A 200 2.81 -22.33 12.34
N TRP A 201 3.68 -21.33 12.56
CA TRP A 201 4.60 -20.85 11.53
C TRP A 201 5.57 -21.96 11.09
N TYR A 202 6.09 -22.77 12.03
CA TYR A 202 6.99 -23.87 11.69
C TYR A 202 6.29 -24.93 10.83
N GLY A 203 5.00 -25.18 11.06
CA GLY A 203 4.20 -26.07 10.21
C GLY A 203 4.07 -25.57 8.78
N ALA A 204 3.90 -24.26 8.58
CA ALA A 204 3.91 -23.64 7.25
C ALA A 204 5.31 -23.66 6.61
N TYR A 205 6.35 -23.37 7.40
CA TYR A 205 7.74 -23.36 6.95
C TYR A 205 8.18 -24.72 6.38
N LEU A 206 7.76 -25.83 7.01
CA LEU A 206 8.05 -27.20 6.54
C LEU A 206 7.51 -27.52 5.14
N VAL A 207 6.49 -26.79 4.68
CA VAL A 207 5.91 -26.93 3.33
C VAL A 207 6.29 -25.75 2.41
N ASN A 208 7.34 -25.00 2.77
CA ASN A 208 7.82 -23.84 2.02
C ASN A 208 6.77 -22.73 1.85
N ALA A 209 5.94 -22.54 2.86
CA ALA A 209 4.99 -21.44 2.98
C ALA A 209 5.42 -20.48 4.10
N TYR A 210 5.30 -19.19 3.83
CA TYR A 210 5.76 -18.11 4.71
C TYR A 210 4.57 -17.23 5.08
N PRO A 211 3.92 -17.48 6.24
CA PRO A 211 2.92 -16.59 6.77
C PRO A 211 3.45 -15.17 6.94
N LEU A 212 2.60 -14.18 6.66
CA LEU A 212 2.95 -12.77 6.75
C LEU A 212 2.29 -12.11 7.98
N ASP A 213 2.87 -11.00 8.41
CA ASP A 213 2.34 -10.13 9.45
C ASP A 213 1.02 -9.50 8.99
N MET A 214 0.02 -9.57 9.87
CA MET A 214 -1.30 -8.99 9.62
C MET A 214 -1.67 -7.94 10.68
N SER A 215 -0.71 -7.46 11.47
CA SER A 215 -0.94 -6.51 12.58
C SER A 215 -1.50 -5.16 12.12
N GLN A 216 -1.31 -4.81 10.84
CA GLN A 216 -1.79 -3.55 10.25
C GLN A 216 -3.23 -3.64 9.71
N TYR A 217 -3.78 -4.83 9.49
CA TYR A 217 -5.00 -5.03 8.71
C TYR A 217 -6.24 -4.38 9.33
N PHE A 218 -6.30 -4.28 10.67
CA PHE A 218 -7.43 -3.66 11.35
C PHE A 218 -7.60 -2.18 10.98
N ARG A 219 -6.51 -1.49 10.59
CA ARG A 219 -6.53 -0.07 10.20
C ARG A 219 -7.09 0.18 8.81
N LEU A 220 -7.43 -0.85 8.04
CA LEU A 220 -8.20 -0.67 6.80
C LEU A 220 -9.51 0.06 7.10
N PHE A 221 -10.19 -0.28 8.19
CA PHE A 221 -11.55 0.19 8.46
C PHE A 221 -11.65 1.03 9.72
N ASN A 222 -12.66 1.89 9.74
CA ASN A 222 -12.99 2.77 10.86
C ASN A 222 -11.82 3.62 11.36
N SER A 223 -10.86 3.89 10.47
CA SER A 223 -9.56 4.46 10.82
C SER A 223 -9.24 5.71 10.01
N THR A 224 -8.49 6.62 10.61
CA THR A 224 -8.03 7.86 9.99
C THR A 224 -6.77 8.37 10.67
N ARG A 225 -5.99 9.18 9.96
CA ARG A 225 -4.86 9.95 10.50
C ARG A 225 -5.36 11.30 11.01
N LEU A 226 -5.22 11.56 12.29
CA LEU A 226 -5.56 12.83 12.91
C LEU A 226 -4.35 13.76 12.88
N PRO A 227 -4.46 14.99 12.33
CA PRO A 227 -3.39 15.97 12.40
C PRO A 227 -3.21 16.44 13.85
N LYS A 228 -1.96 16.48 14.31
CA LYS A 228 -1.59 16.94 15.66
C LYS A 228 -0.27 17.71 15.58
N PRO A 229 0.00 18.63 16.52
CA PRO A 229 1.30 19.29 16.60
C PRO A 229 2.44 18.27 16.71
N SER A 230 3.50 18.48 15.93
CA SER A 230 4.74 17.67 15.91
C SER A 230 4.61 16.22 15.43
N ARG A 231 3.58 15.47 15.86
CA ARG A 231 3.35 14.09 15.44
C ARG A 231 1.87 13.77 15.39
N ASP A 232 1.40 13.38 14.21
CA ASP A 232 0.02 12.96 13.94
C ASP A 232 -0.32 11.65 14.68
N GLU A 233 -1.61 11.37 14.80
CA GLU A 233 -2.15 10.21 15.52
C GLU A 233 -2.96 9.30 14.58
N LEU A 234 -2.78 7.98 14.69
CA LEU A 234 -3.62 7.02 13.98
C LEU A 234 -4.81 6.59 14.85
N PHE A 235 -6.01 7.06 14.50
CA PHE A 235 -7.25 6.79 15.21
C PHE A 235 -8.02 5.62 14.59
N THR A 236 -8.69 4.83 15.43
CA THR A 236 -9.61 3.76 15.03
C THR A 236 -10.79 3.67 16.01
N ASP A 237 -12.01 3.58 15.52
CA ASP A 237 -13.23 3.33 16.32
C ASP A 237 -14.07 2.20 15.70
N ASP A 238 -13.81 0.96 16.14
CA ASP A 238 -14.39 -0.24 15.55
C ASP A 238 -15.89 -0.43 15.80
N LYS A 239 -16.49 0.41 16.66
CA LYS A 239 -17.93 0.39 16.99
C LYS A 239 -18.78 1.13 15.98
N ALA A 240 -18.19 2.01 15.17
CA ALA A 240 -18.92 2.77 14.16
C ALA A 240 -19.42 1.86 13.03
N ARG A 241 -20.66 2.07 12.62
CA ARG A 241 -21.42 1.23 11.66
C ARG A 241 -21.74 1.94 10.34
N HIS A 242 -21.35 3.20 10.19
CA HIS A 242 -21.72 4.05 9.07
C HIS A 242 -20.62 4.19 8.02
N LEU A 243 -21.04 4.39 6.77
CA LEU A 243 -20.19 4.76 5.65
C LEU A 243 -20.14 6.28 5.53
N LEU A 244 -18.97 6.82 5.15
CA LEU A 244 -18.84 8.21 4.69
C LEU A 244 -18.88 8.20 3.16
N VAL A 245 -19.70 9.07 2.57
CA VAL A 245 -19.76 9.29 1.13
C VAL A 245 -19.50 10.76 0.83
N LEU A 246 -18.58 11.02 -0.10
CA LEU A 246 -18.31 12.33 -0.68
C LEU A 246 -18.84 12.41 -2.10
N ARG A 247 -19.59 13.48 -2.38
CA ARG A 247 -20.01 13.84 -3.73
C ARG A 247 -20.11 15.36 -3.87
N LYS A 248 -19.45 15.92 -4.89
CA LYS A 248 -19.33 17.37 -5.10
C LYS A 248 -18.87 18.14 -3.85
N GLY A 249 -18.00 17.54 -3.04
CA GLY A 249 -17.51 18.12 -1.78
C GLY A 249 -18.53 18.20 -0.64
N HIS A 250 -19.71 17.61 -0.79
CA HIS A 250 -20.65 17.39 0.31
C HIS A 250 -20.38 16.06 1.00
N PHE A 251 -20.64 16.02 2.30
CA PHE A 251 -20.41 14.87 3.16
C PHE A 251 -21.75 14.23 3.54
N TYR A 252 -21.87 12.93 3.31
CA TYR A 252 -23.05 12.15 3.67
C TYR A 252 -22.63 10.94 4.49
N ILE A 253 -23.47 10.55 5.46
CA ILE A 253 -23.32 9.29 6.17
C ILE A 253 -24.62 8.53 6.21
N PHE A 254 -24.53 7.20 6.23
CA PHE A 254 -25.63 6.29 6.54
C PHE A 254 -25.07 4.98 7.09
N ASP A 255 -25.87 4.28 7.91
CA ASP A 255 -25.49 2.98 8.47
C ASP A 255 -25.40 1.94 7.35
N VAL A 256 -24.31 1.16 7.37
CA VAL A 256 -24.07 0.04 6.44
C VAL A 256 -23.97 -1.31 7.16
N LEU A 257 -23.92 -1.26 8.49
CA LEU A 257 -24.14 -2.40 9.37
C LEU A 257 -25.34 -2.09 10.27
N ASP A 258 -26.27 -3.02 10.43
CA ASP A 258 -27.39 -2.90 11.37
C ASP A 258 -26.92 -3.05 12.84
N PRO A 259 -27.78 -2.80 13.84
CA PRO A 259 -27.41 -2.95 15.26
C PRO A 259 -26.97 -4.37 15.66
N ASP A 260 -27.40 -5.40 14.91
CA ASP A 260 -27.00 -6.79 15.10
C ASP A 260 -25.65 -7.11 14.41
N GLY A 261 -25.09 -6.13 13.70
CA GLY A 261 -23.81 -6.20 12.98
C GLY A 261 -23.90 -6.84 11.61
N ASN A 262 -25.10 -7.11 11.06
CA ASN A 262 -25.25 -7.60 9.68
C ASN A 262 -25.14 -6.45 8.69
N ILE A 263 -24.69 -6.75 7.47
CA ILE A 263 -24.68 -5.79 6.36
C ILE A 263 -26.13 -5.42 6.04
N VAL A 264 -26.41 -4.12 6.00
CA VAL A 264 -27.69 -3.56 5.54
C VAL A 264 -28.00 -4.07 4.14
N SER A 265 -29.29 -4.26 3.81
CA SER A 265 -29.66 -4.89 2.54
C SER A 265 -29.04 -4.17 1.34
N PRO A 266 -28.46 -4.88 0.35
CA PRO A 266 -27.81 -4.24 -0.79
C PRO A 266 -28.72 -3.29 -1.57
N SER A 267 -30.02 -3.58 -1.64
CA SER A 267 -31.03 -2.72 -2.28
C SER A 267 -31.27 -1.42 -1.51
N GLU A 268 -31.15 -1.42 -0.18
CA GLU A 268 -31.21 -0.22 0.64
C GLU A 268 -29.95 0.63 0.49
N ILE A 269 -28.76 0.01 0.50
CA ILE A 269 -27.50 0.71 0.18
C ILE A 269 -27.59 1.35 -1.22
N GLN A 270 -28.10 0.63 -2.22
CA GLN A 270 -28.34 1.16 -3.57
C GLN A 270 -29.29 2.36 -3.54
N ALA A 271 -30.37 2.31 -2.75
CA ALA A 271 -31.32 3.43 -2.62
C ALA A 271 -30.68 4.66 -1.97
N HIS A 272 -29.82 4.49 -0.98
CA HIS A 272 -29.09 5.58 -0.32
C HIS A 272 -28.04 6.20 -1.24
N LEU A 273 -27.28 5.39 -1.98
CA LEU A 273 -26.31 5.89 -2.96
C LEU A 273 -27.02 6.59 -4.13
N LYS A 274 -28.15 6.05 -4.61
CA LYS A 274 -28.98 6.71 -5.63
C LYS A 274 -29.47 8.07 -5.14
N TYR A 275 -29.94 8.15 -3.89
CA TYR A 275 -30.37 9.41 -3.27
C TYR A 275 -29.25 10.46 -3.29
N ILE A 276 -28.02 10.08 -2.92
CA ILE A 276 -26.84 10.96 -2.95
C ILE A 276 -26.48 11.37 -4.39
N LEU A 277 -26.54 10.46 -5.36
CA LEU A 277 -26.29 10.74 -6.78
C LEU A 277 -27.34 11.69 -7.39
N THR A 278 -28.59 11.65 -6.90
CA THR A 278 -29.65 12.57 -7.34
C THR A 278 -29.58 13.96 -6.70
N ASP A 279 -28.69 14.17 -5.72
CA ASP A 279 -28.52 15.47 -5.08
C ASP A 279 -28.03 16.52 -6.09
N SER A 280 -28.82 17.56 -6.30
CA SER A 280 -28.56 18.57 -7.35
C SER A 280 -27.74 19.76 -6.85
N ARG A 281 -27.34 19.79 -5.58
CA ARG A 281 -26.62 20.95 -5.03
C ARG A 281 -25.27 21.16 -5.74
N PRO A 282 -24.88 22.42 -5.99
CA PRO A 282 -23.56 22.73 -6.50
C PRO A 282 -22.48 22.43 -5.46
N VAL A 283 -21.22 22.41 -5.88
CA VAL A 283 -20.07 22.33 -4.97
C VAL A 283 -20.17 23.45 -3.91
N PRO A 284 -19.89 23.18 -2.62
CA PRO A 284 -19.87 24.21 -1.60
C PRO A 284 -18.89 25.34 -1.96
N GLU A 285 -19.20 26.57 -1.55
CA GLU A 285 -18.29 27.71 -1.70
C GLU A 285 -16.94 27.46 -1.01
N PHE A 286 -16.95 26.78 0.13
CA PHE A 286 -15.76 26.41 0.91
C PHE A 286 -15.72 24.88 1.15
N PRO A 287 -15.19 24.08 0.20
CA PRO A 287 -15.07 22.63 0.37
C PRO A 287 -14.08 22.29 1.49
N LEU A 288 -14.58 21.70 2.58
CA LEU A 288 -13.79 21.40 3.77
C LEU A 288 -12.65 20.39 3.52
N THR A 289 -12.82 19.54 2.52
CA THR A 289 -11.89 18.49 2.08
C THR A 289 -10.49 19.01 1.78
N PHE A 290 -10.36 20.24 1.26
CA PHE A 290 -9.06 20.87 1.00
C PHE A 290 -8.15 20.90 2.23
N LEU A 291 -8.71 21.01 3.43
CA LEU A 291 -7.91 21.09 4.65
C LEU A 291 -7.08 19.83 4.91
N THR A 292 -7.54 18.65 4.46
CA THR A 292 -6.76 17.41 4.59
C THR A 292 -5.54 17.33 3.66
N SER A 293 -5.43 18.28 2.71
CA SER A 293 -4.27 18.42 1.82
C SER A 293 -3.23 19.43 2.31
N GLU A 294 -3.45 20.09 3.45
CA GLU A 294 -2.51 21.07 3.97
C GLU A 294 -1.26 20.44 4.59
N ASN A 295 -0.27 21.30 4.88
CA ASN A 295 0.79 21.00 5.83
C ASN A 295 0.16 20.54 7.17
N ARG A 296 0.79 19.55 7.82
CA ARG A 296 0.18 18.86 8.96
C ARG A 296 0.00 19.75 10.18
N ASP A 297 0.88 20.73 10.40
CA ASP A 297 0.75 21.67 11.52
C ASP A 297 -0.36 22.71 11.26
N VAL A 298 -0.44 23.23 10.02
CA VAL A 298 -1.54 24.11 9.59
C VAL A 298 -2.88 23.40 9.73
N TRP A 299 -2.95 22.15 9.26
CA TRP A 299 -4.16 21.35 9.38
C TRP A 299 -4.49 21.02 10.84
N ALA A 300 -3.50 20.73 11.69
CA ALA A 300 -3.72 20.48 13.11
C ALA A 300 -4.38 21.70 13.79
N GLU A 301 -3.90 22.91 13.52
CA GLU A 301 -4.47 24.15 14.05
C GLU A 301 -5.90 24.40 13.53
N LEU A 302 -6.12 24.27 12.22
CA LEU A 302 -7.43 24.47 11.62
C LEU A 302 -8.45 23.42 12.10
N ARG A 303 -8.03 22.17 12.31
CA ARG A 303 -8.88 21.13 12.88
C ARG A 303 -9.27 21.42 14.32
N GLN A 304 -8.36 21.97 15.13
CA GLN A 304 -8.71 22.47 16.47
C GLN A 304 -9.73 23.61 16.37
N LYS A 305 -9.57 24.58 15.46
CA LYS A 305 -10.55 25.66 15.25
C LYS A 305 -11.93 25.13 14.81
N LEU A 306 -11.97 24.06 14.00
CA LEU A 306 -13.22 23.36 13.66
C LEU A 306 -13.90 22.80 14.90
N MET A 307 -13.15 22.12 15.77
CA MET A 307 -13.68 21.57 17.03
C MET A 307 -14.25 22.67 17.93
N HIS A 308 -13.49 23.76 18.15
CA HIS A 308 -13.95 24.91 18.95
C HIS A 308 -15.19 25.61 18.36
N SER A 309 -15.40 25.51 17.05
CA SER A 309 -16.60 26.02 16.37
C SER A 309 -17.82 25.08 16.51
N GLY A 310 -17.71 24.01 17.30
CA GLY A 310 -18.78 23.06 17.59
C GLY A 310 -18.94 21.95 16.55
N ASN A 311 -17.88 21.59 15.83
CA ASN A 311 -17.90 20.52 14.82
C ASN A 311 -17.35 19.18 15.32
N GLU A 312 -17.12 19.02 16.62
CA GLU A 312 -16.48 17.81 17.17
C GLU A 312 -17.26 16.53 16.85
N GLU A 313 -18.58 16.51 17.05
CA GLU A 313 -19.41 15.35 16.73
C GLU A 313 -19.41 15.03 15.22
N THR A 314 -19.46 16.07 14.38
CA THR A 314 -19.42 15.93 12.92
C THR A 314 -18.08 15.37 12.45
N LEU A 315 -16.96 15.86 13.02
CA LEU A 315 -15.62 15.33 12.73
C LEU A 315 -15.50 13.87 13.20
N ARG A 316 -16.00 13.53 14.39
CA ARG A 316 -15.97 12.15 14.88
C ARG A 316 -16.69 11.19 13.93
N LYS A 317 -17.82 11.61 13.33
CA LYS A 317 -18.52 10.83 12.29
C LYS A 317 -17.67 10.63 11.03
N VAL A 318 -16.91 11.64 10.60
CA VAL A 318 -15.97 11.50 9.47
C VAL A 318 -14.83 10.53 9.83
N ASP A 319 -14.23 10.71 11.00
CA ASP A 319 -13.07 9.95 11.46
C ASP A 319 -13.39 8.45 11.59
N SER A 320 -14.52 8.10 12.21
CA SER A 320 -14.87 6.73 12.59
C SER A 320 -15.58 5.93 11.48
N ALA A 321 -16.03 6.56 10.40
CA ALA A 321 -16.72 5.86 9.30
C ALA A 321 -15.92 4.66 8.79
N VAL A 322 -16.59 3.59 8.36
CA VAL A 322 -15.93 2.32 7.95
C VAL A 322 -14.84 2.55 6.91
N PHE A 323 -15.09 3.42 5.94
CA PHE A 323 -14.14 4.01 4.99
C PHE A 323 -14.82 5.22 4.32
N CYS A 324 -14.14 5.88 3.38
CA CYS A 324 -14.70 6.96 2.58
C CYS A 324 -14.98 6.49 1.14
N LEU A 325 -16.22 6.60 0.67
CA LEU A 325 -16.60 6.42 -0.73
C LEU A 325 -16.65 7.79 -1.43
N CYS A 326 -15.99 7.94 -2.56
CA CYS A 326 -16.01 9.16 -3.36
C CYS A 326 -16.72 8.88 -4.69
N LEU A 327 -17.82 9.60 -4.95
CA LEU A 327 -18.58 9.51 -6.19
C LEU A 327 -18.26 10.74 -7.05
N ASP A 328 -17.48 10.53 -8.11
CA ASP A 328 -17.12 11.60 -9.04
C ASP A 328 -18.14 11.69 -10.19
N ASP A 329 -18.58 12.89 -10.53
CA ASP A 329 -19.67 13.13 -11.49
C ASP A 329 -19.19 13.36 -12.93
N PHE A 330 -18.04 12.78 -13.30
CA PHE A 330 -17.48 12.85 -14.64
C PHE A 330 -16.85 11.50 -15.03
N PRO A 331 -16.80 11.17 -16.34
CA PRO A 331 -16.12 9.98 -16.83
C PRO A 331 -14.61 10.22 -16.93
N ILE A 332 -13.85 9.13 -16.98
CA ILE A 332 -12.42 9.17 -17.27
C ILE A 332 -12.20 9.39 -18.77
N LYS A 333 -11.22 10.23 -19.12
CA LYS A 333 -10.93 10.61 -20.52
C LYS A 333 -9.86 9.72 -21.13
N ASP A 334 -8.80 9.48 -20.37
CA ASP A 334 -7.64 8.66 -20.69
C ASP A 334 -6.91 8.25 -19.40
N LEU A 335 -5.81 7.51 -19.52
CA LEU A 335 -5.03 7.02 -18.36
C LEU A 335 -4.33 8.14 -17.58
N VAL A 336 -4.04 9.27 -18.22
CA VAL A 336 -3.44 10.45 -17.56
C VAL A 336 -4.50 11.12 -16.68
N HIS A 337 -5.69 11.36 -17.23
CA HIS A 337 -6.83 11.87 -16.48
C HIS A 337 -7.23 10.93 -15.34
N LEU A 338 -7.21 9.61 -15.57
CA LEU A 338 -7.40 8.60 -14.52
C LEU A 338 -6.39 8.80 -13.40
N SER A 339 -5.09 8.86 -13.73
CA SER A 339 -4.04 8.96 -12.74
C SER A 339 -4.14 10.23 -11.90
N HIS A 340 -4.37 11.38 -12.52
CA HIS A 340 -4.59 12.63 -11.79
C HIS A 340 -5.85 12.56 -10.89
N THR A 341 -6.94 11.99 -11.41
CA THR A 341 -8.22 11.85 -10.67
C THR A 341 -8.07 10.97 -9.43
N MET A 342 -7.35 9.85 -9.55
CA MET A 342 -7.20 8.87 -8.46
C MET A 342 -6.08 9.25 -7.49
N LEU A 343 -5.03 9.95 -7.96
CA LEU A 343 -3.93 10.39 -7.11
C LEU A 343 -4.29 11.59 -6.23
N HIS A 344 -4.99 12.59 -6.78
CA HIS A 344 -5.29 13.83 -6.06
C HIS A 344 -6.68 14.43 -6.35
N GLY A 345 -7.25 14.20 -7.53
CA GLY A 345 -8.52 14.83 -7.93
C GLY A 345 -8.43 16.36 -7.96
N ASP A 346 -9.56 17.05 -7.77
CA ASP A 346 -9.63 18.52 -7.71
C ASP A 346 -9.55 19.07 -6.27
N GLY A 347 -9.23 18.21 -5.30
CA GLY A 347 -9.17 18.53 -3.86
C GLY A 347 -10.53 18.63 -3.17
N THR A 348 -11.64 18.66 -3.91
CA THR A 348 -12.98 18.87 -3.33
C THR A 348 -13.64 17.58 -2.84
N ASN A 349 -13.30 16.43 -3.42
CA ASN A 349 -14.08 15.19 -3.26
C ASN A 349 -13.28 14.01 -2.68
N ARG A 350 -12.29 14.28 -1.82
CA ARG A 350 -11.48 13.28 -1.10
C ARG A 350 -11.31 13.67 0.36
N TRP A 351 -11.28 12.69 1.26
CA TRP A 351 -10.81 12.90 2.64
C TRP A 351 -9.47 12.22 2.80
N PHE A 352 -8.37 12.95 2.53
CA PHE A 352 -7.04 12.36 2.35
C PHE A 352 -6.49 11.67 3.60
N ASP A 353 -6.98 12.06 4.79
CA ASP A 353 -6.61 11.48 6.07
C ASP A 353 -7.26 10.11 6.34
N LYS A 354 -8.28 9.70 5.56
CA LYS A 354 -8.93 8.40 5.79
C LYS A 354 -7.96 7.26 5.47
N SER A 355 -8.06 6.15 6.20
CA SER A 355 -7.28 4.93 5.91
C SER A 355 -7.24 4.62 4.42
N PHE A 356 -8.41 4.66 3.77
CA PHE A 356 -8.53 4.74 2.33
C PHE A 356 -9.82 5.43 1.87
N ASN A 357 -9.77 5.92 0.63
CA ASN A 357 -10.88 6.41 -0.17
C ASN A 357 -11.12 5.42 -1.32
N LEU A 358 -12.31 4.82 -1.38
CA LEU A 358 -12.79 4.08 -2.54
C LEU A 358 -13.44 5.09 -3.50
N ILE A 359 -12.90 5.23 -4.70
CA ILE A 359 -13.37 6.21 -5.69
C ILE A 359 -14.12 5.45 -6.78
N VAL A 360 -15.28 5.98 -7.21
CA VAL A 360 -16.03 5.48 -8.38
C VAL A 360 -16.48 6.67 -9.23
N ALA A 361 -15.90 6.79 -10.43
CA ALA A 361 -16.23 7.82 -11.42
C ALA A 361 -17.56 7.51 -12.13
N GLN A 362 -18.05 8.46 -12.94
CA GLN A 362 -19.35 8.36 -13.60
C GLN A 362 -19.43 7.21 -14.61
N ASP A 363 -18.30 6.86 -15.24
CA ASP A 363 -18.16 5.71 -16.14
C ASP A 363 -17.91 4.38 -15.41
N GLY A 364 -17.97 4.40 -14.07
CA GLY A 364 -17.67 3.26 -13.22
C GLY A 364 -16.19 3.00 -13.01
N SER A 365 -15.26 3.77 -13.59
CA SER A 365 -13.82 3.62 -13.28
C SER A 365 -13.61 3.75 -11.78
N ALA A 366 -12.93 2.78 -11.18
CA ALA A 366 -12.81 2.69 -9.73
C ALA A 366 -11.35 2.57 -9.27
N ALA A 367 -11.05 3.10 -8.09
CA ALA A 367 -9.72 3.03 -7.49
C ALA A 367 -9.75 3.09 -5.96
N VAL A 368 -8.65 2.70 -5.34
CA VAL A 368 -8.35 2.96 -3.94
C VAL A 368 -7.21 3.97 -3.86
N HIS A 369 -7.49 5.12 -3.25
CA HIS A 369 -6.50 6.10 -2.80
C HIS A 369 -6.32 5.92 -1.28
N PHE A 370 -5.10 5.75 -0.78
CA PHE A 370 -4.91 5.42 0.65
C PHE A 370 -3.85 6.25 1.36
N GLU A 371 -4.07 6.48 2.66
CA GLU A 371 -3.12 7.16 3.53
C GLU A 371 -1.95 6.21 3.83
N HIS A 372 -0.71 6.68 3.67
CA HIS A 372 0.44 5.78 3.69
C HIS A 372 0.99 5.50 5.11
N ALA A 373 0.79 6.37 6.10
CA ALA A 373 1.46 6.22 7.40
C ALA A 373 1.00 4.99 8.17
N TRP A 374 -0.25 4.53 8.02
CA TRP A 374 -0.79 3.43 8.83
C TRP A 374 -0.28 2.04 8.45
N GLY A 375 0.32 1.84 7.26
CA GLY A 375 0.78 0.52 6.83
C GLY A 375 1.56 0.49 5.52
N ASP A 376 1.99 -0.70 5.11
CA ASP A 376 2.91 -0.90 3.96
C ASP A 376 2.22 -1.27 2.64
N GLY A 377 0.89 -1.12 2.55
CA GLY A 377 0.12 -1.43 1.35
C GLY A 377 -0.22 -2.91 1.13
N VAL A 378 0.39 -3.87 1.84
CA VAL A 378 0.04 -5.31 1.73
C VAL A 378 -1.43 -5.56 2.10
N ALA A 379 -1.88 -4.97 3.20
CA ALA A 379 -3.29 -5.04 3.62
C ALA A 379 -4.23 -4.42 2.58
N VAL A 380 -3.83 -3.31 1.96
CA VAL A 380 -4.59 -2.66 0.89
C VAL A 380 -4.68 -3.55 -0.33
N LEU A 381 -3.57 -4.16 -0.77
CA LEU A 381 -3.57 -5.05 -1.93
C LEU A 381 -4.41 -6.31 -1.70
N ARG A 382 -4.38 -6.88 -0.48
CA ARG A 382 -5.28 -7.99 -0.12
C ARG A 382 -6.74 -7.58 -0.18
N PHE A 383 -7.10 -6.46 0.47
CA PHE A 383 -8.44 -5.89 0.40
C PHE A 383 -8.89 -5.69 -1.05
N PHE A 384 -8.03 -5.07 -1.85
CA PHE A 384 -8.27 -4.75 -3.25
C PHE A 384 -8.57 -6.01 -4.08
N ASN A 385 -7.72 -7.04 -3.97
CA ASN A 385 -7.89 -8.29 -4.71
C ASN A 385 -9.20 -9.01 -4.35
N GLU A 386 -9.53 -9.10 -3.06
CA GLU A 386 -10.75 -9.77 -2.61
C GLU A 386 -12.01 -8.99 -2.96
N VAL A 387 -11.99 -7.66 -2.83
CA VAL A 387 -13.12 -6.81 -3.23
C VAL A 387 -13.38 -6.89 -4.73
N PHE A 388 -12.33 -6.84 -5.55
CA PHE A 388 -12.47 -7.02 -7.00
C PHE A 388 -13.07 -8.38 -7.34
N LYS A 389 -12.55 -9.45 -6.73
CA LYS A 389 -13.03 -10.81 -6.95
C LYS A 389 -14.50 -10.98 -6.53
N ASP A 390 -14.86 -10.57 -5.31
CA ASP A 390 -16.23 -10.70 -4.78
C ASP A 390 -17.22 -9.86 -5.58
N SER A 391 -16.88 -8.60 -5.90
CA SER A 391 -17.80 -7.70 -6.61
C SER A 391 -18.05 -8.09 -8.07
N THR A 392 -17.10 -8.75 -8.72
CA THR A 392 -17.22 -9.18 -10.13
C THR A 392 -17.77 -10.60 -10.29
N GLN A 393 -17.44 -11.52 -9.36
CA GLN A 393 -17.89 -12.92 -9.43
C GLN A 393 -19.24 -13.14 -8.74
N THR A 394 -19.47 -12.46 -7.61
CA THR A 394 -20.67 -12.59 -6.78
C THR A 394 -21.24 -11.21 -6.41
N PRO A 395 -21.60 -10.39 -7.42
CA PRO A 395 -22.14 -9.06 -7.21
C PRO A 395 -23.38 -9.10 -6.31
N ALA A 396 -23.51 -8.12 -5.42
CA ALA A 396 -24.62 -8.02 -4.49
C ALA A 396 -25.92 -7.57 -5.17
N ILE A 397 -25.81 -6.80 -6.24
CA ILE A 397 -26.91 -6.35 -7.11
C ILE A 397 -26.50 -6.45 -8.57
N THR A 398 -27.49 -6.56 -9.45
CA THR A 398 -27.35 -6.44 -10.90
C THR A 398 -27.80 -5.05 -11.37
N PRO A 399 -27.45 -4.64 -12.60
CA PRO A 399 -27.92 -3.38 -13.17
C PRO A 399 -29.45 -3.26 -13.28
N GLN A 400 -30.17 -4.39 -13.25
CA GLN A 400 -31.64 -4.44 -13.33
C GLN A 400 -32.32 -4.36 -11.96
N ASN A 401 -31.58 -4.50 -10.86
CA ASN A 401 -32.14 -4.40 -9.52
C ASN A 401 -32.73 -3.00 -9.29
N GLN A 402 -34.00 -2.99 -8.86
CA GLN A 402 -34.63 -1.77 -8.40
C GLN A 402 -34.12 -1.41 -6.99
N PRO A 403 -33.82 -0.13 -6.73
CA PRO A 403 -33.51 0.34 -5.38
C PRO A 403 -34.62 -0.01 -4.41
N GLY A 404 -34.26 -0.33 -3.16
CA GLY A 404 -35.23 -0.61 -2.10
C GLY A 404 -36.14 0.59 -1.81
N THR A 405 -37.28 0.36 -1.16
CA THR A 405 -38.26 1.38 -0.75
C THR A 405 -37.86 2.13 0.54
N ALA A 406 -36.58 2.12 0.90
CA ALA A 406 -36.09 2.74 2.12
C ALA A 406 -36.25 4.26 2.11
N ASN A 407 -36.58 4.85 3.26
CA ASN A 407 -36.67 6.30 3.40
C ASN A 407 -35.26 6.94 3.50
N SER A 408 -34.55 7.02 2.37
CA SER A 408 -33.20 7.59 2.30
C SER A 408 -33.10 9.00 2.87
N SER A 409 -34.17 9.80 2.81
CA SER A 409 -34.15 11.16 3.38
C SER A 409 -34.06 11.19 4.91
N ALA A 410 -34.49 10.11 5.59
CA ALA A 410 -34.36 9.94 7.04
C ALA A 410 -33.07 9.20 7.42
N SER A 411 -32.64 8.22 6.61
CA SER A 411 -31.46 7.39 6.90
C SER A 411 -30.12 8.03 6.49
N VAL A 412 -30.11 8.84 5.43
CA VAL A 412 -28.90 9.50 4.93
C VAL A 412 -28.77 10.88 5.57
N GLN A 413 -27.81 11.02 6.47
CA GLN A 413 -27.49 12.31 7.09
C GLN A 413 -26.47 13.06 6.23
N LYS A 414 -26.85 14.22 5.70
CA LYS A 414 -25.87 15.19 5.18
C LYS A 414 -25.18 15.90 6.35
N LEU A 415 -23.86 15.78 6.44
CA LEU A 415 -23.08 16.48 7.46
C LEU A 415 -22.97 17.96 7.11
N SER A 416 -23.08 18.81 8.13
CA SER A 416 -22.96 20.27 7.99
C SER A 416 -21.89 20.75 8.97
N PHE A 417 -21.04 21.65 8.49
CA PHE A 417 -19.93 22.20 9.26
C PHE A 417 -20.14 23.70 9.51
N LYS A 418 -19.95 24.12 10.75
CA LYS A 418 -19.92 25.52 11.17
C LYS A 418 -18.56 26.10 10.84
N LEU A 419 -18.50 26.97 9.85
CA LEU A 419 -17.26 27.61 9.38
C LEU A 419 -17.28 29.09 9.75
N ASN A 420 -16.38 29.49 10.64
CA ASN A 420 -16.08 30.90 10.90
C ASN A 420 -15.16 31.46 9.79
N ASP A 421 -14.91 32.77 9.80
CA ASP A 421 -14.15 33.41 8.73
C ASP A 421 -12.68 32.95 8.67
N ALA A 422 -12.08 32.59 9.81
CA ALA A 422 -10.74 32.00 9.85
C ALA A 422 -10.69 30.63 9.15
N LEU A 423 -11.73 29.81 9.31
CA LEU A 423 -11.84 28.51 8.63
C LEU A 423 -12.07 28.67 7.13
N LYS A 424 -12.93 29.62 6.72
CA LYS A 424 -13.14 29.94 5.30
C LYS A 424 -11.83 30.38 4.65
N ALA A 425 -11.10 31.30 5.28
CA ALA A 425 -9.78 31.73 4.81
C ALA A 425 -8.77 30.58 4.75
N GLY A 426 -8.77 29.68 5.75
CA GLY A 426 -7.93 28.48 5.75
C GLY A 426 -8.25 27.53 4.58
N ILE A 427 -9.54 27.35 4.25
CA ILE A 427 -9.96 26.54 3.09
C ILE A 427 -9.51 27.20 1.78
N THR A 428 -9.65 28.52 1.65
CA THR A 428 -9.17 29.26 0.46
C THR A 428 -7.66 29.11 0.28
N ALA A 429 -6.87 29.29 1.34
CA ALA A 429 -5.42 29.11 1.29
C ALA A 429 -5.02 27.67 0.95
N ALA A 430 -5.69 26.68 1.55
CA ALA A 430 -5.49 25.27 1.25
C ALA A 430 -5.76 24.95 -0.22
N LYS A 431 -6.85 25.50 -0.79
CA LYS A 431 -7.17 25.38 -2.21
C LYS A 431 -6.09 26.01 -3.10
N GLU A 432 -5.68 27.24 -2.82
CA GLU A 432 -4.65 27.93 -3.60
C GLU A 432 -3.33 27.13 -3.63
N LYS A 433 -2.91 26.61 -2.48
CA LYS A 433 -1.73 25.76 -2.35
C LYS A 433 -1.90 24.43 -3.08
N PHE A 434 -3.05 23.79 -2.95
CA PHE A 434 -3.37 22.54 -3.65
C PHE A 434 -3.27 22.76 -5.17
N ASP A 435 -3.98 23.76 -5.71
CA ASP A 435 -4.00 24.08 -7.13
C ASP A 435 -2.60 24.43 -7.65
N ALA A 436 -1.84 25.22 -6.90
CA ALA A 436 -0.46 25.57 -7.25
C ALA A 436 0.44 24.32 -7.31
N THR A 437 0.28 23.40 -6.37
CA THR A 437 1.07 22.16 -6.30
C THR A 437 0.69 21.21 -7.45
N MET A 438 -0.60 20.94 -7.66
CA MET A 438 -1.07 20.02 -8.71
C MET A 438 -0.67 20.48 -10.11
N LYS A 439 -0.64 21.80 -10.37
CA LYS A 439 -0.16 22.36 -11.65
C LYS A 439 1.29 22.01 -11.98
N THR A 440 2.10 21.66 -11.00
CA THR A 440 3.51 21.27 -11.22
C THR A 440 3.68 19.80 -11.56
N LEU A 441 2.65 18.97 -11.32
CA LEU A 441 2.72 17.54 -11.53
C LEU A 441 2.36 17.18 -12.98
N THR A 442 3.24 16.44 -13.65
CA THR A 442 2.95 15.78 -14.92
C THR A 442 2.90 14.28 -14.70
N ILE A 443 1.87 13.62 -15.21
CA ILE A 443 1.78 12.15 -15.26
C ILE A 443 1.64 11.72 -16.71
N ASP A 444 2.36 10.67 -17.09
CA ASP A 444 2.20 10.02 -18.38
C ASP A 444 2.31 8.49 -18.23
N CYS A 445 1.82 7.73 -19.21
CA CYS A 445 1.73 6.28 -19.13
C CYS A 445 2.19 5.61 -20.42
N VAL A 446 2.77 4.42 -20.29
CA VAL A 446 3.11 3.55 -21.41
C VAL A 446 2.61 2.13 -21.20
N GLN A 447 2.22 1.49 -22.30
CA GLN A 447 2.04 0.05 -22.38
C GLN A 447 2.94 -0.52 -23.47
N PHE A 448 4.01 -1.21 -23.06
CA PHE A 448 4.89 -1.92 -23.97
C PHE A 448 4.29 -3.28 -24.34
N GLN A 449 3.69 -3.36 -25.53
CA GLN A 449 2.86 -4.48 -25.97
C GLN A 449 3.65 -5.62 -26.65
N ARG A 450 4.95 -5.47 -26.88
CA ARG A 450 5.76 -6.45 -27.63
C ARG A 450 5.84 -7.80 -26.91
N ALA A 451 6.07 -7.80 -25.59
CA ALA A 451 6.10 -8.99 -24.75
C ALA A 451 6.22 -8.61 -23.26
N GLY A 452 6.11 -9.59 -22.36
CA GLY A 452 6.20 -9.41 -20.92
C GLY A 452 6.85 -10.58 -20.18
N LYS A 453 6.26 -10.95 -19.03
CA LYS A 453 6.75 -11.93 -18.07
C LYS A 453 7.06 -13.29 -18.72
N GLU A 454 6.23 -13.77 -19.63
CA GLU A 454 6.41 -15.10 -20.23
C GLU A 454 7.68 -15.18 -21.08
N PHE A 455 7.92 -14.16 -21.91
CA PHE A 455 9.12 -14.08 -22.74
C PHE A 455 10.38 -14.00 -21.87
N LEU A 456 10.41 -13.09 -20.90
CA LEU A 456 11.59 -12.87 -20.06
C LEU A 456 11.95 -14.11 -19.22
N LYS A 457 10.94 -14.86 -18.75
CA LYS A 457 11.15 -16.14 -18.06
C LYS A 457 11.73 -17.21 -18.98
N LYS A 458 11.33 -17.28 -20.26
CA LYS A 458 11.95 -18.19 -21.25
C LYS A 458 13.43 -17.85 -21.47
N GLN A 459 13.78 -16.57 -21.39
CA GLN A 459 15.17 -16.08 -21.43
C GLN A 459 15.92 -16.23 -20.10
N LYS A 460 15.31 -16.85 -19.07
CA LYS A 460 15.88 -17.04 -17.72
C LYS A 460 16.24 -15.71 -17.02
N LEU A 461 15.53 -14.63 -17.34
CA LEU A 461 15.69 -13.33 -16.71
C LEU A 461 14.55 -13.05 -15.73
N SER A 462 14.87 -12.33 -14.66
CA SER A 462 13.87 -11.76 -13.75
C SER A 462 13.13 -10.63 -14.48
N PRO A 463 11.80 -10.72 -14.67
CA PRO A 463 11.03 -9.68 -15.31
C PRO A 463 11.12 -8.33 -14.61
N ASP A 464 11.18 -8.37 -13.28
CA ASP A 464 11.34 -7.20 -12.42
C ASP A 464 12.72 -6.52 -12.62
N ALA A 465 13.79 -7.31 -12.68
CA ALA A 465 15.14 -6.79 -12.91
C ALA A 465 15.28 -6.13 -14.29
N VAL A 466 14.58 -6.65 -15.30
CA VAL A 466 14.57 -6.09 -16.66
C VAL A 466 13.83 -4.75 -16.68
N ALA A 467 12.69 -4.63 -15.98
CA ALA A 467 11.99 -3.35 -15.84
C ALA A 467 12.89 -2.31 -15.14
N GLN A 468 13.53 -2.70 -14.03
CA GLN A 468 14.45 -1.83 -13.30
C GLN A 468 15.64 -1.39 -14.17
N LEU A 469 16.23 -2.31 -14.93
CA LEU A 469 17.29 -1.98 -15.89
C LEU A 469 16.80 -1.03 -16.99
N ALA A 470 15.57 -1.20 -17.49
CA ALA A 470 14.98 -0.27 -18.45
C ALA A 470 14.94 1.16 -17.91
N PHE A 471 14.61 1.34 -16.62
CA PHE A 471 14.61 2.66 -15.98
C PHE A 471 16.01 3.25 -15.85
N GLN A 472 17.02 2.43 -15.50
CA GLN A 472 18.41 2.87 -15.43
C GLN A 472 18.93 3.30 -16.81
N MET A 473 18.64 2.51 -17.84
CA MET A 473 18.99 2.80 -19.24
C MET A 473 18.29 4.05 -19.75
N ALA A 474 17.00 4.19 -19.48
CA ALA A 474 16.21 5.34 -19.89
C ALA A 474 16.71 6.63 -19.25
N PHE A 475 17.03 6.61 -17.96
CA PHE A 475 17.58 7.77 -17.26
C PHE A 475 18.97 8.13 -17.79
N LEU A 476 19.82 7.14 -18.09
CA LEU A 476 21.11 7.38 -18.72
C LEU A 476 20.97 8.01 -20.11
N ARG A 477 19.99 7.56 -20.90
CA ARG A 477 19.70 8.11 -22.24
C ARG A 477 19.20 9.55 -22.16
N GLN A 478 18.29 9.85 -21.24
CA GLN A 478 17.70 11.18 -21.10
C GLN A 478 18.65 12.19 -20.43
N CYS A 479 19.35 11.78 -19.37
CA CYS A 479 20.08 12.69 -18.48
C CYS A 479 21.59 12.44 -18.43
N GLY A 480 22.10 11.36 -19.03
CA GLY A 480 23.54 11.07 -19.08
C GLY A 480 24.16 10.67 -17.74
N GLN A 481 23.36 10.29 -16.75
CA GLN A 481 23.80 10.05 -15.36
C GLN A 481 23.26 8.73 -14.80
N THR A 482 23.88 8.27 -13.70
CA THR A 482 23.33 7.23 -12.81
C THR A 482 22.97 7.88 -11.49
N VAL A 483 21.77 7.59 -10.95
CA VAL A 483 21.21 8.29 -9.80
C VAL A 483 20.68 7.34 -8.74
N ALA A 484 20.49 7.86 -7.52
CA ALA A 484 19.89 7.12 -6.43
C ALA A 484 18.52 6.58 -6.85
N THR A 485 18.37 5.26 -6.74
CA THR A 485 17.17 4.52 -7.13
C THR A 485 16.66 3.73 -5.93
N TYR A 486 15.35 3.77 -5.72
CA TYR A 486 14.63 3.07 -4.66
C TYR A 486 13.63 2.11 -5.28
N GLU A 487 13.59 0.89 -4.75
CA GLU A 487 12.50 -0.04 -4.96
C GLU A 487 12.05 -0.64 -3.62
N SER A 488 10.74 -0.70 -3.39
CA SER A 488 10.16 -1.21 -2.15
C SER A 488 10.14 -2.74 -2.12
N CYS A 489 10.57 -3.36 -1.02
CA CYS A 489 10.46 -4.80 -0.78
C CYS A 489 9.79 -5.07 0.57
N SER A 490 8.82 -5.99 0.61
CA SER A 490 8.14 -6.34 1.86
C SER A 490 9.02 -7.21 2.76
N THR A 491 9.02 -6.92 4.06
CA THR A 491 9.59 -7.77 5.12
C THR A 491 8.50 -8.37 6.00
N ALA A 492 7.25 -8.39 5.52
CA ALA A 492 6.09 -8.88 6.28
C ALA A 492 6.18 -10.37 6.66
N ALA A 493 7.11 -11.15 6.10
CA ALA A 493 7.37 -12.52 6.57
C ALA A 493 7.88 -12.60 8.03
N PHE A 494 8.21 -11.46 8.63
CA PHE A 494 8.66 -11.34 10.02
C PHE A 494 7.63 -10.59 10.88
N LYS A 495 7.64 -10.86 12.19
CA LYS A 495 6.80 -10.21 13.20
C LYS A 495 6.97 -8.70 13.17
N HIS A 496 5.88 -7.98 12.95
CA HIS A 496 5.84 -6.53 12.73
C HIS A 496 6.86 -6.08 11.66
N GLY A 497 7.07 -6.91 10.63
CA GLY A 497 7.82 -6.55 9.45
C GLY A 497 7.20 -5.34 8.76
N ARG A 498 8.03 -4.55 8.08
CA ARG A 498 7.63 -3.37 7.32
C ARG A 498 8.10 -3.53 5.87
N THR A 499 8.84 -2.56 5.35
CA THR A 499 9.55 -2.63 4.08
C THR A 499 11.05 -2.53 4.27
N GLU A 500 11.81 -3.04 3.31
CA GLU A 500 13.23 -2.78 3.09
C GLU A 500 13.42 -2.21 1.68
N THR A 501 14.54 -1.54 1.44
CA THR A 501 14.89 -0.96 0.15
C THR A 501 15.76 -1.92 -0.66
N ILE A 502 15.32 -2.22 -1.88
CA ILE A 502 16.19 -2.74 -2.93
C ILE A 502 16.84 -1.52 -3.59
N ARG A 503 18.13 -1.62 -3.94
CA ARG A 503 18.91 -0.59 -4.66
C ARG A 503 19.22 -1.08 -6.09
N PRO A 504 18.36 -0.84 -7.08
CA PRO A 504 18.51 -1.39 -8.44
C PRO A 504 19.66 -0.74 -9.22
N ALA A 505 20.03 0.49 -8.88
CA ALA A 505 21.23 1.14 -9.40
C ALA A 505 22.47 0.41 -8.84
N SER A 506 23.10 -0.41 -9.67
CA SER A 506 24.25 -1.23 -9.32
C SER A 506 25.37 -1.05 -10.34
N ILE A 507 26.57 -1.56 -10.02
CA ILE A 507 27.68 -1.59 -10.98
C ILE A 507 27.31 -2.34 -12.27
N PHE A 508 26.43 -3.35 -12.17
CA PHE A 508 26.01 -4.15 -13.32
C PHE A 508 25.03 -3.38 -14.20
N THR A 509 24.02 -2.74 -13.61
CA THR A 509 23.05 -1.95 -14.38
C THR A 509 23.70 -0.72 -15.00
N LYS A 510 24.65 -0.07 -14.31
CA LYS A 510 25.46 1.02 -14.88
C LYS A 510 26.25 0.56 -16.09
N ARG A 511 27.05 -0.51 -15.96
CA ARG A 511 27.84 -1.08 -17.06
C ARG A 511 26.97 -1.50 -18.24
N CYS A 512 25.87 -2.20 -17.98
CA CYS A 512 24.95 -2.64 -19.03
C CYS A 512 24.30 -1.42 -19.71
N SER A 513 23.87 -0.42 -18.96
CA SER A 513 23.30 0.80 -19.54
C SER A 513 24.30 1.56 -20.41
N GLU A 514 25.55 1.68 -19.98
CA GLU A 514 26.62 2.30 -20.77
C GLU A 514 26.89 1.54 -22.07
N ALA A 515 26.92 0.20 -22.02
CA ALA A 515 27.09 -0.66 -23.19
C ALA A 515 25.97 -0.47 -24.23
N PHE A 516 24.71 -0.40 -23.80
CA PHE A 516 23.57 -0.19 -24.69
C PHE A 516 23.47 1.25 -25.22
N VAL A 517 23.68 2.24 -24.36
CA VAL A 517 23.36 3.65 -24.67
C VAL A 517 24.53 4.39 -25.31
N ARG A 518 25.77 4.13 -24.88
CA ARG A 518 26.95 4.89 -25.31
C ARG A 518 27.82 4.13 -26.29
N GLU A 519 27.89 2.81 -26.17
CA GLU A 519 28.85 1.98 -26.91
C GLU A 519 28.22 0.75 -27.62
N PRO A 520 27.02 0.85 -28.22
CA PRO A 520 26.30 -0.32 -28.72
C PRO A 520 27.05 -1.08 -29.82
N SER A 521 27.94 -0.42 -30.57
CA SER A 521 28.75 -1.04 -31.62
C SER A 521 30.02 -1.75 -31.11
N LYS A 522 30.40 -1.55 -29.85
CA LYS A 522 31.60 -2.18 -29.25
C LYS A 522 31.33 -3.54 -28.64
N HIS A 523 30.07 -3.95 -28.56
CA HIS A 523 29.66 -5.18 -27.90
C HIS A 523 28.90 -6.08 -28.88
N SER A 524 29.24 -7.36 -28.85
CA SER A 524 28.47 -8.40 -29.50
C SER A 524 27.14 -8.61 -28.77
N VAL A 525 26.15 -9.15 -29.49
CA VAL A 525 24.85 -9.51 -28.91
C VAL A 525 25.00 -10.48 -27.72
N GLY A 526 25.93 -11.44 -27.81
CA GLY A 526 26.20 -12.39 -26.73
C GLY A 526 26.76 -11.72 -25.46
N GLU A 527 27.64 -10.72 -25.60
CA GLU A 527 28.14 -9.95 -24.46
C GLU A 527 27.02 -9.14 -23.79
N LEU A 528 26.15 -8.52 -24.59
CA LEU A 528 25.00 -7.77 -24.06
C LEU A 528 24.00 -8.69 -23.33
N GLN A 529 23.70 -9.86 -23.89
CA GLN A 529 22.88 -10.88 -23.21
C GLN A 529 23.49 -11.32 -21.87
N GLN A 530 24.81 -11.49 -21.81
CA GLN A 530 25.50 -11.83 -20.58
C GLN A 530 25.41 -10.70 -19.54
N MET A 531 25.53 -9.43 -19.96
CA MET A 531 25.34 -8.28 -19.06
C MET A 531 23.89 -8.21 -18.52
N LEU A 532 22.88 -8.49 -19.35
CA LEU A 532 21.48 -8.60 -18.92
C LEU A 532 21.31 -9.69 -17.87
N ALA A 533 21.93 -10.86 -18.06
CA ALA A 533 21.88 -11.97 -17.12
C ALA A 533 22.53 -11.63 -15.77
N GLU A 534 23.64 -10.89 -15.77
CA GLU A 534 24.30 -10.41 -14.56
C GLU A 534 23.45 -9.39 -13.79
N CYS A 535 22.81 -8.45 -14.49
CA CYS A 535 21.86 -7.51 -13.89
C CYS A 535 20.72 -8.27 -13.20
N SER A 536 20.12 -9.22 -13.93
CA SER A 536 19.04 -10.06 -13.39
C SER A 536 19.49 -10.88 -12.16
N LYS A 537 20.69 -11.46 -12.21
CA LYS A 537 21.24 -12.25 -11.10
C LYS A 537 21.47 -11.39 -9.86
N TYR A 538 22.11 -10.24 -10.01
CA TYR A 538 22.42 -9.37 -8.87
C TYR A 538 21.17 -8.74 -8.28
N HIS A 539 20.24 -8.27 -9.13
CA HIS A 539 18.94 -7.78 -8.65
C HIS A 539 18.19 -8.86 -7.89
N GLY A 540 18.11 -10.07 -8.41
CA GLY A 540 17.49 -11.21 -7.73
C GLY A 540 18.18 -11.59 -6.40
N GLN A 541 19.47 -11.33 -6.24
CA GLN A 541 20.16 -11.44 -4.96
C GLN A 541 19.69 -10.34 -3.99
N LEU A 542 19.69 -9.08 -4.43
CA LEU A 542 19.25 -7.94 -3.60
C LEU A 542 17.79 -8.10 -3.15
N THR A 543 16.89 -8.55 -4.04
CA THR A 543 15.49 -8.83 -3.69
C THR A 543 15.37 -9.86 -2.58
N LYS A 544 16.14 -10.96 -2.65
CA LYS A 544 16.14 -12.00 -1.62
C LYS A 544 16.72 -11.48 -0.31
N GLU A 545 17.80 -10.72 -0.36
CA GLU A 545 18.40 -10.11 0.82
C GLU A 545 17.44 -9.12 1.48
N ALA A 546 16.82 -8.22 0.72
CA ALA A 546 15.86 -7.24 1.22
C ALA A 546 14.65 -7.91 1.88
N ALA A 547 14.06 -8.92 1.22
CA ALA A 547 12.94 -9.70 1.77
C ALA A 547 13.29 -10.42 3.08
N MET A 548 14.56 -10.77 3.28
CA MET A 548 15.10 -11.38 4.50
C MET A 548 15.58 -10.35 5.54
N GLY A 549 15.26 -9.07 5.36
CA GLY A 549 15.69 -7.99 6.26
C GLY A 549 17.20 -7.75 6.25
N GLN A 550 17.89 -8.07 5.15
CA GLN A 550 19.34 -7.94 4.97
C GLN A 550 19.75 -6.74 4.13
N GLY A 551 18.81 -5.87 3.75
CA GLY A 551 19.15 -4.56 3.20
C GLY A 551 19.89 -3.69 4.23
N PHE A 552 20.42 -2.56 3.77
CA PHE A 552 21.20 -1.66 4.63
C PHE A 552 20.40 -0.43 5.07
N ASP A 553 19.43 0.02 4.27
CA ASP A 553 18.73 1.29 4.45
C ASP A 553 18.00 1.35 5.80
N ARG A 554 17.18 0.33 6.13
CA ARG A 554 16.47 0.32 7.42
C ARG A 554 17.39 0.22 8.62
N HIS A 555 18.49 -0.53 8.50
CA HIS A 555 19.46 -0.65 9.60
C HIS A 555 20.16 0.69 9.85
N LEU A 556 20.67 1.37 8.81
CA LEU A 556 21.31 2.68 8.96
C LEU A 556 20.33 3.74 9.48
N PHE A 557 19.09 3.74 9.01
CA PHE A 557 18.03 4.62 9.52
C PHE A 557 17.74 4.36 11.01
N ALA A 558 17.60 3.09 11.44
CA ALA A 558 17.34 2.77 12.85
C ALA A 558 18.49 3.23 13.76
N LEU A 559 19.74 3.13 13.31
CA LEU A 559 20.91 3.64 14.05
C LEU A 559 20.89 5.17 14.14
N GLN A 560 20.52 5.87 13.05
CA GLN A 560 20.37 7.33 13.02
C GLN A 560 19.27 7.79 13.98
N TYR A 561 18.11 7.14 13.93
CA TYR A 561 16.98 7.39 14.81
C TYR A 561 17.36 7.16 16.27
N LEU A 562 18.09 6.07 16.58
CA LEU A 562 18.55 5.77 17.93
C LEU A 562 19.54 6.82 18.46
N ALA A 563 20.44 7.32 17.61
CA ALA A 563 21.34 8.41 17.96
C ALA A 563 20.57 9.68 18.34
N ALA A 564 19.59 10.08 17.52
CA ALA A 564 18.73 11.22 17.76
C ALA A 564 17.91 11.07 19.06
N ALA A 565 17.29 9.90 19.27
CA ALA A 565 16.51 9.60 20.48
C ALA A 565 17.34 9.66 21.78
N LYS A 566 18.67 9.55 21.68
CA LYS A 566 19.62 9.64 22.80
C LYS A 566 20.28 11.01 22.93
N GLY A 567 19.93 11.97 22.09
CA GLY A 567 20.59 13.28 22.05
C GLY A 567 22.05 13.22 21.63
N ILE A 568 22.45 12.16 20.92
CA ILE A 568 23.82 12.03 20.38
C ILE A 568 23.89 12.90 19.11
N ALA A 569 24.95 13.71 19.01
CA ALA A 569 25.22 14.49 17.81
C ALA A 569 25.25 13.59 16.56
N LEU A 570 24.67 14.05 15.46
CA LEU A 570 24.49 13.25 14.26
C LEU A 570 25.87 12.73 13.76
N PRO A 571 26.10 11.41 13.70
CA PRO A 571 27.40 10.87 13.28
C PRO A 571 27.80 11.30 11.87
N GLU A 572 29.11 11.46 11.63
CA GLU A 572 29.68 11.95 10.36
C GLU A 572 29.22 11.18 9.12
N LEU A 573 28.97 9.87 9.24
CA LEU A 573 28.43 9.05 8.15
C LEU A 573 27.13 9.63 7.57
N TYR A 574 26.27 10.20 8.42
CA TYR A 574 24.98 10.78 8.02
C TYR A 574 25.09 12.23 7.55
N LEU A 575 26.23 12.88 7.82
CA LEU A 575 26.57 14.22 7.32
C LEU A 575 27.30 14.15 5.97
N ASP A 576 27.78 12.98 5.58
CA ASP A 576 28.39 12.73 4.27
C ASP A 576 27.39 13.11 3.14
N PRO A 577 27.77 13.99 2.19
CA PRO A 577 26.95 14.27 1.01
C PRO A 577 26.52 13.02 0.25
N ALA A 578 27.30 11.93 0.29
CA ALA A 578 26.93 10.67 -0.33
C ALA A 578 25.73 9.99 0.37
N TYR A 579 25.61 10.10 1.70
CA TYR A 579 24.44 9.59 2.43
C TYR A 579 23.19 10.40 2.08
N VAL A 580 23.32 11.74 2.02
CA VAL A 580 22.23 12.61 1.57
C VAL A 580 21.80 12.25 0.14
N GLN A 581 22.77 12.05 -0.77
CA GLN A 581 22.52 11.71 -2.17
C GLN A 581 21.80 10.36 -2.33
N ILE A 582 22.21 9.31 -1.62
CA ILE A 582 21.58 7.99 -1.77
C ILE A 582 20.15 7.94 -1.20
N ASN A 583 19.83 8.82 -0.23
CA ASN A 583 18.47 8.96 0.30
C ASN A 583 17.62 9.99 -0.45
N HIS A 584 18.22 10.76 -1.37
CA HIS A 584 17.53 11.62 -2.32
C HIS A 584 17.15 10.83 -3.59
N ASN A 585 16.09 10.01 -3.47
CA ASN A 585 15.71 9.02 -4.49
C ASN A 585 15.07 9.67 -5.74
N ILE A 586 15.90 9.99 -6.74
CA ILE A 586 15.45 10.53 -8.03
C ILE A 586 14.59 9.51 -8.77
N LEU A 587 14.96 8.23 -8.76
CA LEU A 587 14.14 7.16 -9.32
C LEU A 587 13.47 6.39 -8.19
N SER A 588 12.25 6.78 -7.81
CA SER A 588 11.46 6.04 -6.84
C SER A 588 10.50 5.12 -7.57
N THR A 589 10.61 3.81 -7.32
CA THR A 589 9.88 2.78 -8.06
C THR A 589 9.07 1.89 -7.11
N SER A 590 7.91 1.45 -7.58
CA SER A 590 7.10 0.45 -6.88
C SER A 590 6.33 -0.39 -7.88
N THR A 591 6.26 -1.69 -7.64
CA THR A 591 5.45 -2.61 -8.43
C THR A 591 4.23 -3.11 -7.67
N LEU A 592 3.12 -3.27 -8.39
CA LEU A 592 1.88 -3.86 -7.90
C LEU A 592 1.35 -4.83 -8.96
N SER A 593 1.82 -6.07 -8.92
CA SER A 593 1.35 -7.12 -9.83
C SER A 593 0.12 -7.83 -9.25
N SER A 594 -1.06 -7.53 -9.78
CA SER A 594 -2.29 -8.25 -9.47
C SER A 594 -3.24 -8.27 -10.68
N PRO A 595 -4.02 -9.35 -10.90
CA PRO A 595 -5.05 -9.38 -11.93
C PRO A 595 -6.20 -8.39 -11.68
N ALA A 596 -6.36 -7.89 -10.45
CA ALA A 596 -7.35 -6.88 -10.11
C ALA A 596 -6.91 -5.46 -10.50
N VAL A 597 -5.60 -5.22 -10.66
CA VAL A 597 -5.02 -3.89 -10.84
C VAL A 597 -4.91 -3.59 -12.33
N SER A 598 -5.45 -2.45 -12.74
CA SER A 598 -5.27 -1.89 -14.08
C SER A 598 -4.05 -0.98 -14.15
N LEU A 599 -3.91 -0.11 -13.15
CA LEU A 599 -2.87 0.91 -13.05
C LEU A 599 -2.62 1.24 -11.57
N GLY A 600 -1.42 1.65 -11.23
CA GLY A 600 -1.11 2.27 -9.93
C GLY A 600 -0.22 3.49 -10.13
N GLY A 601 -0.13 4.36 -9.14
CA GLY A 601 0.71 5.54 -9.25
C GLY A 601 0.90 6.28 -7.93
N PHE A 602 1.98 7.05 -7.89
CA PHE A 602 2.38 7.93 -6.80
C PHE A 602 3.22 9.07 -7.40
N ALA A 603 3.30 10.21 -6.71
CA ALA A 603 4.12 11.34 -7.18
C ALA A 603 5.62 11.11 -6.86
N PRO A 604 6.54 11.90 -7.43
CA PRO A 604 7.94 11.84 -7.04
C PRO A 604 8.13 12.16 -5.55
N VAL A 605 9.06 11.46 -4.90
CA VAL A 605 9.40 11.68 -3.48
C VAL A 605 10.41 12.82 -3.26
N VAL A 606 10.95 13.38 -4.36
CA VAL A 606 11.85 14.54 -4.36
C VAL A 606 11.51 15.48 -5.53
N PRO A 607 11.78 16.80 -5.43
CA PRO A 607 11.36 17.80 -6.42
C PRO A 607 11.91 17.61 -7.85
N ASP A 608 13.03 16.92 -8.02
CA ASP A 608 13.64 16.57 -9.31
C ASP A 608 13.65 15.05 -9.54
N GLY A 609 12.69 14.33 -8.97
CA GLY A 609 12.55 12.90 -9.13
C GLY A 609 11.45 12.49 -10.12
N PHE A 610 11.33 11.17 -10.27
CA PHE A 610 10.23 10.46 -10.89
C PHE A 610 9.56 9.53 -9.87
N GLY A 611 8.23 9.45 -9.89
CA GLY A 611 7.48 8.36 -9.26
C GLY A 611 7.08 7.36 -10.34
N ILE A 612 7.58 6.12 -10.25
CA ILE A 612 7.45 5.09 -11.29
C ILE A 612 6.63 3.91 -10.74
N GLY A 613 5.34 3.90 -11.03
CA GLY A 613 4.48 2.74 -10.83
C GLY A 613 4.58 1.81 -12.03
N TYR A 614 4.93 0.53 -11.85
CA TYR A 614 5.05 -0.40 -12.97
C TYR A 614 4.51 -1.80 -12.68
N ALA A 615 4.12 -2.49 -13.73
CA ALA A 615 3.68 -3.88 -13.67
C ALA A 615 4.18 -4.65 -14.91
N VAL A 616 4.69 -5.86 -14.67
CA VAL A 616 5.12 -6.77 -15.74
C VAL A 616 4.08 -7.89 -15.86
N HIS A 617 3.15 -7.71 -16.79
CA HIS A 617 2.12 -8.69 -17.11
C HIS A 617 2.68 -9.80 -18.00
N ASP A 618 1.89 -10.84 -18.27
CA ASP A 618 2.36 -12.00 -19.04
C ASP A 618 2.87 -11.63 -20.43
N ASN A 619 2.15 -10.73 -21.11
CA ASN A 619 2.39 -10.39 -22.51
C ASN A 619 2.75 -8.91 -22.75
N TRP A 620 2.75 -8.06 -21.71
CA TRP A 620 3.06 -6.63 -21.85
C TRP A 620 3.64 -6.05 -20.55
N ILE A 621 4.24 -4.88 -20.64
CA ILE A 621 4.79 -4.14 -19.48
C ILE A 621 4.14 -2.76 -19.41
N GLY A 622 3.58 -2.39 -18.26
CA GLY A 622 2.95 -1.10 -18.02
C GLY A 622 3.80 -0.22 -17.11
N CYS A 623 3.94 1.06 -17.45
CA CYS A 623 4.52 2.06 -16.54
C CYS A 623 3.63 3.31 -16.47
N ASN A 624 3.43 3.80 -15.25
CA ASN A 624 2.80 5.08 -14.93
C ASN A 624 3.87 5.95 -14.26
N VAL A 625 4.28 7.03 -14.92
CA VAL A 625 5.39 7.86 -14.47
C VAL A 625 4.91 9.27 -14.18
N SER A 626 5.20 9.72 -12.97
CA SER A 626 4.96 11.08 -12.51
C SER A 626 6.27 11.88 -12.43
N SER A 627 6.20 13.18 -12.67
CA SER A 627 7.33 14.11 -12.58
C SER A 627 6.88 15.51 -12.17
N TYR A 628 7.80 16.25 -11.54
CA TYR A 628 7.70 17.70 -11.33
C TYR A 628 8.48 18.46 -12.42
N PRO A 629 8.39 19.81 -12.52
CA PRO A 629 8.87 20.56 -13.70
C PRO A 629 10.36 20.45 -14.01
N ARG A 630 11.19 19.96 -13.07
CA ARG A 630 12.63 19.70 -13.29
C ARG A 630 12.90 18.44 -14.10
N ARG A 631 11.87 17.63 -14.37
CA ARG A 631 11.95 16.37 -15.11
C ARG A 631 10.83 16.30 -16.14
N ASN A 632 11.01 15.44 -17.14
CA ASN A 632 10.04 15.24 -18.22
C ASN A 632 9.63 13.77 -18.28
N ALA A 633 8.46 13.44 -17.69
CA ALA A 633 7.94 12.07 -17.65
C ALA A 633 7.70 11.50 -19.05
N ARG A 634 7.23 12.32 -20.00
CA ARG A 634 6.93 11.86 -21.37
C ARG A 634 8.19 11.44 -22.11
N GLU A 635 9.23 12.27 -22.08
CA GLU A 635 10.52 11.93 -22.69
C GLU A 635 11.19 10.75 -21.98
N PHE A 636 11.08 10.67 -20.65
CA PHE A 636 11.57 9.52 -19.89
C PHE A 636 10.90 8.22 -20.35
N LEU A 637 9.57 8.23 -20.52
CA LEU A 637 8.82 7.07 -21.01
C LEU A 637 9.20 6.67 -22.44
N GLN A 638 9.43 7.62 -23.33
CA GLN A 638 9.98 7.32 -24.67
C GLN A 638 11.34 6.63 -24.58
N CYS A 639 12.19 7.07 -23.65
CA CYS A 639 13.47 6.42 -23.37
C CYS A 639 13.29 5.02 -22.75
N VAL A 640 12.28 4.81 -21.91
CA VAL A 640 11.92 3.49 -21.34
C VAL A 640 11.47 2.54 -22.44
N GLU A 641 10.53 2.94 -23.30
CA GLU A 641 10.09 2.15 -24.45
C GLU A 641 11.26 1.74 -25.32
N LYS A 642 12.10 2.70 -25.71
CA LYS A 642 13.26 2.41 -26.56
C LYS A 642 14.28 1.51 -25.86
N SER A 643 14.47 1.66 -24.55
CA SER A 643 15.34 0.77 -23.77
C SER A 643 14.78 -0.66 -23.72
N LEU A 644 13.47 -0.82 -23.56
CA LEU A 644 12.80 -2.12 -23.66
C LEU A 644 12.95 -2.71 -25.06
N GLU A 645 12.69 -1.94 -26.12
CA GLU A 645 12.87 -2.40 -27.51
C GLU A 645 14.31 -2.90 -27.76
N ASP A 646 15.32 -2.14 -27.33
CA ASP A 646 16.74 -2.51 -27.50
C ASP A 646 17.09 -3.79 -26.74
N MET A 647 16.62 -3.95 -25.51
CA MET A 647 16.84 -5.18 -24.74
C MET A 647 16.14 -6.38 -25.37
N PHE A 648 14.91 -6.23 -25.85
CA PHE A 648 14.18 -7.33 -26.51
C PHE A 648 14.80 -7.70 -27.86
N ASP A 649 15.30 -6.74 -28.63
CA ASP A 649 16.08 -7.02 -29.85
C ASP A 649 17.31 -7.87 -29.53
N VAL A 650 18.10 -7.50 -28.51
CA VAL A 650 19.28 -8.27 -28.07
C VAL A 650 18.90 -9.67 -27.60
N LEU A 651 17.80 -9.83 -26.85
CA LEU A 651 17.32 -11.14 -26.39
C LEU A 651 16.83 -12.04 -27.53
N GLU A 652 16.44 -11.45 -28.66
CA GLU A 652 16.07 -12.17 -29.89
C GLU A 652 17.27 -12.43 -30.83
N GLY A 653 18.48 -12.05 -30.44
CA GLY A 653 19.68 -12.24 -31.24
C GLY A 653 19.97 -11.12 -32.25
N LYS A 654 19.24 -9.99 -32.18
CA LYS A 654 19.40 -8.86 -33.11
C LYS A 654 20.40 -7.85 -32.54
N SER A 655 21.16 -7.22 -33.43
CA SER A 655 21.99 -6.06 -33.08
C SER A 655 21.12 -4.83 -32.78
N ILE A 656 21.57 -3.99 -31.85
CA ILE A 656 20.87 -2.73 -31.52
C ILE A 656 20.89 -1.80 -32.75
N LYS A 657 19.71 -1.29 -33.12
CA LYS A 657 19.58 -0.28 -34.18
C LYS A 657 20.12 1.05 -33.65
N THR A 658 21.21 1.52 -34.26
CA THR A 658 21.87 2.79 -33.95
C THR A 658 21.08 3.99 -34.44
#